data_AF-A0A2V2XEI8-F1
#
_entry.id   AF-A0A2V2XEI8-F1
#
_cell.length_a   1.000
_cell.length_b   1.000
_cell.length_c   1.000
_cell.angle_alpha   90.00
_cell.angle_beta   90.00
_cell.angle_gamma   90.00
#
_symmetry.space_group_name_H-M   'P 1'
#
loop_
_entity.id
_entity.type
_entity.pdbx_description
1 polymer ?
#
loop_
_entity_poly.entity_id
_entity_poly.type
_entity_poly.pdbx_seq_one_letter_code
_entity_poly.pdbx_strand_id
1 'polypeptide(L)'
;MAMRWVAAPYLFFALILLLALFSPQGAASQAAVTDLHVRLWLMRKMNQVRLKGTPLAFYSGMNASLWARNCTVAEGVRVEVVEKEEVQEGNIAVLEEEIRKDTNVLALVGKQSGEFLQLVLPLLKKYDLVSFAPFTGSSLMRGWNPNLYFLRADPAAELLALLRHAWTHLRVHRLGFMYLQGVSFGDREYEQAQRVMLGMGYNLSGVFTVKSSMSRGAKKEVFDAAWKAFAKTQPQAVIVFGPPIHDTVKFINRMLTDNRTAGAYLLAPLMLQDFFLRAWHGAVAGGVEFEPGQVITTGTSPLAKDIQYAAVQRFQKVMQDYLAHSGQKDYVDKDHFLKDDGDGAMMVAGWIAGEVLSQALGNREWVKNRTSFLTSLYNQRRYMVDDIVIGDYGGECKSEAASQGATCLCNQGGRTVHIDKVMGAHRLKPFKGVMRFPLSNCNVSYVKIPPVFIGLYLLMDDNVFASTACLQFDIVFAAASSLHERWWEQGMLLLNFLQSNTYDSAGDLRSELQSRRAHAVLGVVTDAMLDVEGMTFIDPLLLEPRLNRFRRNVIRLSPTLEQQFFVIAKYLGKTSGGSAHAVIRSGEAAAMADVLRLSLETFGVSLASVTLLAGGDVLADHLPAERDVFVVGISADDAGAIARHVASNDGVRVFVVFSEFALLHAEFVAAFRDCAGVDRVVFATSLPHWNDESSTSETAKKFVIAVPEKKRTPLAMMGFAATRLMHQVFLRMDRISAELLADFIYTNVEGAVDDMLYGPFIDGRACPVTESGAECGRNYGATQISVWPLARALNPAVPVLSHAVTPSMEYRRPVARGLTARQLIGVIVGSVAAALLLIALILFLLHFCRDSRDNANAPKERTDPVTLVFTDIESSTALWAACPEVMPDAVATHHRLIRSLITKYRCYEVKTIGDSFMIACKSVFAAVQLVRELQQVFLQHDWGTSVIDDAYHKFEEGRAGEDEEYVPPTARLDDAVYRQCWNGLRVRVGVHTGLCDIRRDEVTKGYDYYGGTSNMAARTESVGNGGQVLLTRAAYFALSAAEREQVEVTALGGVALRGVPEPVEMYQLDAVPGRTFAALRLDREMPDLDDGSDLASGDDSVSTERSGPSGYIASVLAVAFGTFSAPQRLEALLPLCQRWSVPVPSGDGEGREQDVCRVAMERLAAKMCGVLKKRASEVSVGEGLRTMHLSKNTLLWSDGALRPRNFSLEGAGFLGESHWRGGMRQASLSTAEELWWAEGDPVATIRVRRLA
;
A
#
# COMPACT_ATOMS: atom_id res chain seq x y z
N MET A 1 -34.49 -17.40 -65.30
CA MET A 1 -35.81 -16.74 -65.42
C MET A 1 -35.82 -15.57 -64.45
N ALA A 2 -36.22 -14.39 -64.93
CA ALA A 2 -36.50 -13.15 -64.19
C ALA A 2 -35.35 -12.43 -63.44
N MET A 3 -34.69 -11.57 -64.22
CA MET A 3 -34.12 -10.27 -63.87
C MET A 3 -35.12 -9.41 -63.08
N ARG A 4 -34.71 -8.62 -62.06
CA ARG A 4 -34.93 -7.15 -61.96
C ARG A 4 -34.71 -6.50 -60.57
N TRP A 5 -33.74 -5.57 -60.57
CA TRP A 5 -33.62 -4.26 -59.90
C TRP A 5 -33.42 -4.09 -58.39
N VAL A 6 -32.16 -3.76 -58.07
CA VAL A 6 -31.67 -2.94 -56.97
C VAL A 6 -31.82 -1.44 -57.35
N ALA A 7 -32.46 -0.63 -56.49
CA ALA A 7 -32.23 0.82 -56.27
C ALA A 7 -33.45 1.45 -55.59
N ALA A 8 -33.43 1.61 -54.26
CA ALA A 8 -34.54 2.25 -53.52
C ALA A 8 -34.22 3.11 -52.27
N PRO A 9 -32.98 3.31 -51.77
CA PRO A 9 -32.77 4.30 -50.69
C PRO A 9 -32.25 5.67 -51.17
N TYR A 10 -31.67 5.80 -52.37
CA TYR A 10 -31.03 7.05 -52.81
C TYR A 10 -32.00 8.12 -53.36
N LEU A 11 -33.20 7.72 -53.79
CA LEU A 11 -34.21 8.65 -54.35
C LEU A 11 -34.95 9.46 -53.29
N PHE A 12 -35.04 8.97 -52.05
CA PHE A 12 -35.73 9.68 -50.97
C PHE A 12 -34.89 10.85 -50.43
N PHE A 13 -33.56 10.69 -50.39
CA PHE A 13 -32.63 11.75 -49.99
C PHE A 13 -32.52 12.87 -51.04
N ALA A 14 -32.55 12.52 -52.33
CA ALA A 14 -32.54 13.51 -53.41
C ALA A 14 -33.83 14.35 -53.45
N LEU A 15 -34.99 13.76 -53.11
CA LEU A 15 -36.27 14.47 -53.11
C LEU A 15 -36.38 15.50 -51.97
N ILE A 16 -35.80 15.22 -50.80
CA ILE A 16 -35.77 16.16 -49.66
C ILE A 16 -34.82 17.34 -49.96
N LEU A 17 -33.70 17.09 -50.62
CA LEU A 17 -32.77 18.14 -51.08
C LEU A 17 -33.38 19.03 -52.19
N LEU A 18 -34.18 18.46 -53.09
CA LEU A 18 -34.87 19.22 -54.14
C LEU A 18 -36.07 20.02 -53.62
N LEU A 19 -36.78 19.54 -52.59
CA LEU A 19 -37.87 20.28 -51.95
C LEU A 19 -37.36 21.44 -51.07
N ALA A 20 -36.12 21.37 -50.59
CA ALA A 20 -35.45 22.48 -49.89
C ALA A 20 -34.97 23.60 -50.84
N LEU A 21 -34.80 23.31 -52.13
CA LEU A 21 -34.29 24.27 -53.14
C LEU A 21 -35.39 25.10 -53.83
N PHE A 22 -36.67 24.75 -53.68
CA PHE A 22 -37.78 25.41 -54.39
C PHE A 22 -38.98 25.80 -53.50
N SER A 23 -38.71 26.38 -52.32
CA SER A 23 -39.73 27.19 -51.64
C SER A 23 -39.51 28.68 -51.96
N PRO A 24 -40.56 29.42 -52.36
CA PRO A 24 -40.43 30.77 -52.87
C PRO A 24 -39.86 31.69 -51.79
N GLN A 25 -38.91 32.54 -52.19
CA GLN A 25 -38.48 33.71 -51.44
C GLN A 25 -39.69 34.63 -51.22
N GLY A 26 -40.47 34.34 -50.19
CA GLY A 26 -41.34 35.33 -49.59
C GLY A 26 -40.43 36.39 -48.99
N ALA A 27 -40.51 37.60 -49.52
CA ALA A 27 -39.99 38.81 -48.91
C ALA A 27 -40.65 38.99 -47.53
N ALA A 28 -40.11 38.29 -46.52
CA ALA A 28 -40.24 38.70 -45.14
C ALA A 28 -39.36 39.93 -45.02
N SER A 29 -40.00 41.07 -44.76
CA SER A 29 -39.31 42.30 -44.42
C SER A 29 -38.17 41.99 -43.43
N GLN A 30 -36.95 42.45 -43.75
CA GLN A 30 -35.94 42.69 -42.75
C GLN A 30 -36.54 43.72 -41.78
N ALA A 31 -37.28 43.25 -40.78
CA ALA A 31 -37.51 44.00 -39.58
C ALA A 31 -36.12 44.37 -39.07
N ALA A 32 -35.81 45.67 -39.07
CA ALA A 32 -34.56 46.19 -38.59
C ALA A 32 -34.25 45.53 -37.24
N VAL A 33 -33.20 44.70 -37.20
CA VAL A 33 -32.77 44.05 -35.98
C VAL A 33 -32.35 45.18 -35.05
N THR A 34 -33.18 45.51 -34.06
CA THR A 34 -32.87 46.55 -33.09
C THR A 34 -31.62 46.13 -32.32
N ASP A 35 -30.58 46.96 -32.34
CA ASP A 35 -29.36 46.69 -31.59
C ASP A 35 -29.66 46.63 -30.09
N LEU A 36 -29.31 45.50 -29.48
CA LEU A 36 -29.31 45.34 -28.03
C LEU A 36 -28.02 45.96 -27.50
N HIS A 37 -28.16 47.09 -26.81
CA HIS A 37 -27.06 47.75 -26.11
C HIS A 37 -26.97 47.22 -24.68
N VAL A 38 -25.96 46.38 -24.45
CA VAL A 38 -25.67 45.77 -23.15
C VAL A 38 -24.61 46.59 -22.43
N ARG A 39 -24.85 46.92 -21.15
CA ARG A 39 -23.86 47.60 -20.32
C ARG A 39 -23.13 46.64 -19.38
N LEU A 40 -21.84 46.87 -19.24
CA LEU A 40 -20.97 46.21 -18.28
C LEU A 40 -20.36 47.28 -17.38
N TRP A 41 -20.42 47.08 -16.07
CA TRP A 41 -19.84 48.04 -15.13
C TRP A 41 -18.45 47.59 -14.69
N LEU A 42 -17.48 48.43 -14.99
CA LEU A 42 -16.10 48.24 -14.56
C LEU A 42 -15.89 48.96 -13.23
N MET A 43 -15.70 48.21 -12.15
CA MET A 43 -15.50 48.78 -10.82
C MET A 43 -14.03 49.17 -10.61
N ARG A 44 -13.76 50.43 -10.25
CA ARG A 44 -12.42 51.01 -10.07
C ARG A 44 -12.28 51.72 -8.72
N LYS A 45 -11.18 51.49 -8.00
CA LYS A 45 -10.87 52.16 -6.73
C LYS A 45 -10.02 53.41 -6.99
N MET A 46 -10.56 54.62 -6.78
CA MET A 46 -9.89 55.89 -7.15
C MET A 46 -8.90 56.45 -6.10
N ASN A 47 -8.98 56.02 -4.83
CA ASN A 47 -8.32 56.71 -3.70
C ASN A 47 -7.02 56.09 -3.13
N GLN A 48 -6.33 55.18 -3.85
CA GLN A 48 -4.93 54.87 -3.52
C GLN A 48 -4.00 55.60 -4.48
N VAL A 49 -3.50 56.74 -4.00
CA VAL A 49 -2.44 57.53 -4.63
C VAL A 49 -1.28 56.61 -5.04
N ARG A 50 -1.10 56.42 -6.35
CA ARG A 50 -0.09 55.58 -7.05
C ARG A 50 -0.33 54.05 -7.09
N LEU A 51 -1.36 53.62 -7.81
CA LEU A 51 -1.30 52.33 -8.52
C LEU A 51 -1.36 52.57 -10.04
N LYS A 52 -0.22 52.96 -10.62
CA LYS A 52 0.20 52.31 -11.88
C LYS A 52 0.42 50.84 -11.52
N GLY A 53 -0.20 49.90 -12.24
CA GLY A 53 -0.02 48.45 -12.01
C GLY A 53 -1.27 47.59 -12.17
N THR A 54 -1.13 46.33 -11.71
CA THR A 54 -1.93 45.13 -12.04
C THR A 54 -3.44 45.26 -12.34
N PRO A 55 -4.30 46.06 -11.66
CA PRO A 55 -5.71 46.20 -12.09
C PRO A 55 -5.87 46.87 -13.46
N LEU A 56 -5.06 47.89 -13.75
CA LEU A 56 -5.12 48.64 -15.01
C LEU A 56 -4.68 47.77 -16.20
N ALA A 57 -3.68 46.93 -15.98
CA ALA A 57 -3.22 45.93 -16.92
C ALA A 57 -4.33 44.94 -17.29
N PHE A 58 -5.05 44.40 -16.30
CA PHE A 58 -6.21 43.52 -16.53
C PHE A 58 -7.29 44.22 -17.38
N TYR A 59 -7.62 45.47 -17.06
CA TYR A 59 -8.63 46.23 -17.82
C TYR A 59 -8.20 46.51 -19.25
N SER A 60 -6.93 46.85 -19.45
CA SER A 60 -6.39 47.11 -20.78
C SER A 60 -6.47 45.86 -21.66
N GLY A 61 -6.16 44.68 -21.13
CA GLY A 61 -6.32 43.41 -21.85
C GLY A 61 -7.77 43.10 -22.23
N MET A 62 -8.70 43.29 -21.29
CA MET A 62 -10.13 43.08 -21.54
C MET A 62 -10.66 44.04 -22.62
N ASN A 63 -10.32 45.32 -22.51
CA ASN A 63 -10.71 46.33 -23.49
C ASN A 63 -10.09 46.04 -24.86
N ALA A 64 -8.85 45.57 -24.93
CA ALA A 64 -8.22 45.17 -26.19
C ALA A 64 -9.01 44.05 -26.89
N SER A 65 -9.48 43.05 -26.15
CA SER A 65 -10.32 41.98 -26.68
C SER A 65 -11.65 42.50 -27.26
N LEU A 66 -12.34 43.39 -26.54
CA LEU A 66 -13.62 43.97 -27.00
C LEU A 66 -13.41 44.95 -28.16
N TRP A 67 -12.37 45.77 -28.10
CA TRP A 67 -12.02 46.77 -29.11
C TRP A 67 -11.69 46.12 -30.46
N ALA A 68 -10.97 44.99 -30.46
CA ALA A 68 -10.66 44.22 -31.66
C ALA A 68 -11.92 43.71 -32.41
N ARG A 69 -13.09 43.77 -31.78
CA ARG A 69 -14.39 43.39 -32.34
C ARG A 69 -15.32 44.58 -32.58
N ASN A 70 -14.81 45.82 -32.55
CA ASN A 70 -15.62 47.04 -32.54
C ASN A 70 -16.75 46.99 -31.48
N CYS A 71 -16.47 46.38 -30.32
CA CYS A 71 -17.43 46.17 -29.23
C CYS A 71 -18.73 45.46 -29.65
N THR A 72 -18.69 44.67 -30.73
CA THR A 72 -19.82 43.89 -31.23
C THR A 72 -19.54 42.41 -31.01
N VAL A 73 -20.35 41.76 -30.16
CA VAL A 73 -20.11 40.37 -29.70
C VAL A 73 -20.98 39.33 -30.42
N ALA A 74 -22.08 39.77 -31.03
CA ALA A 74 -22.95 39.00 -31.92
C ALA A 74 -23.76 39.95 -32.81
N GLU A 75 -24.47 39.41 -33.80
CA GLU A 75 -25.33 40.19 -34.69
C GLU A 75 -26.39 40.99 -33.88
N GLY A 76 -26.24 42.31 -33.94
CA GLY A 76 -27.05 43.29 -33.21
C GLY A 76 -26.94 43.23 -31.68
N VAL A 77 -25.82 42.77 -31.12
CA VAL A 77 -25.48 42.92 -29.69
C VAL A 77 -24.21 43.76 -29.56
N ARG A 78 -24.37 44.99 -29.06
CA ARG A 78 -23.26 45.91 -28.79
C ARG A 78 -23.01 46.01 -27.29
N VAL A 79 -21.72 46.02 -26.94
CA VAL A 79 -21.26 46.09 -25.56
C VAL A 79 -20.74 47.49 -25.26
N GLU A 80 -21.23 48.07 -24.19
CA GLU A 80 -20.73 49.32 -23.61
C GLU A 80 -20.13 49.03 -22.24
N VAL A 81 -18.85 49.37 -22.05
CA VAL A 81 -18.17 49.27 -20.75
C VAL A 81 -18.21 50.64 -20.09
N VAL A 82 -18.82 50.72 -18.91
CA VAL A 82 -18.99 51.95 -18.14
C VAL A 82 -18.13 51.86 -16.89
N GLU A 83 -17.22 52.81 -16.69
CA GLU A 83 -16.42 52.88 -15.47
C GLU A 83 -17.25 53.42 -14.29
N LYS A 84 -17.13 52.74 -13.14
CA LYS A 84 -17.81 53.07 -11.87
C LYS A 84 -16.83 52.99 -10.72
N GLU A 85 -17.00 53.82 -9.71
CA GLU A 85 -16.12 53.83 -8.53
C GLU A 85 -16.49 52.72 -7.54
N GLU A 86 -15.49 52.02 -6.97
CA GLU A 86 -15.71 51.08 -5.88
C GLU A 86 -16.21 51.80 -4.62
N VAL A 87 -17.29 51.27 -4.05
CA VAL A 87 -17.99 51.87 -2.92
C VAL A 87 -17.44 51.34 -1.59
N GLN A 88 -17.23 52.23 -0.60
CA GLN A 88 -16.82 51.85 0.76
C GLN A 88 -18.03 51.51 1.65
N GLU A 89 -17.82 50.86 2.80
CA GLU A 89 -18.85 50.39 3.75
C GLU A 89 -19.98 51.41 4.05
N GLY A 90 -19.70 52.72 3.99
CA GLY A 90 -20.68 53.78 4.23
C GLY A 90 -21.58 54.20 3.06
N ASN A 91 -21.32 53.77 1.82
CA ASN A 91 -21.98 54.31 0.61
C ASN A 91 -22.74 53.28 -0.24
N ILE A 92 -22.92 52.03 0.23
CA ILE A 92 -23.51 50.94 -0.58
C ILE A 92 -24.92 51.26 -1.12
N ALA A 93 -25.69 52.09 -0.41
CA ALA A 93 -27.01 52.57 -0.84
C ALA A 93 -26.96 53.38 -2.14
N VAL A 94 -25.85 54.08 -2.41
CA VAL A 94 -25.64 54.82 -3.66
C VAL A 94 -25.53 53.84 -4.83
N LEU A 95 -24.75 52.77 -4.65
CA LEU A 95 -24.58 51.74 -5.68
C LEU A 95 -25.89 51.02 -5.97
N GLU A 96 -26.66 50.70 -4.94
CA GLU A 96 -27.98 50.09 -5.08
C GLU A 96 -28.94 50.97 -5.89
N GLU A 97 -28.96 52.28 -5.62
CA GLU A 97 -29.79 53.23 -6.35
C GLU A 97 -29.37 53.36 -7.82
N GLU A 98 -28.07 53.31 -8.13
CA GLU A 98 -27.60 53.27 -9.50
C GLU A 98 -27.99 51.97 -10.20
N ILE A 99 -27.82 50.81 -9.55
CA ILE A 99 -28.21 49.49 -10.09
C ILE A 99 -29.72 49.45 -10.38
N ARG A 100 -30.52 50.09 -9.53
CA ARG A 100 -31.97 50.18 -9.72
C ARG A 100 -32.34 51.03 -10.94
N LYS A 101 -31.58 52.09 -11.24
CA LYS A 101 -31.83 53.01 -12.37
C LYS A 101 -31.41 52.45 -13.72
N ASP A 102 -30.35 51.64 -13.76
CA ASP A 102 -29.80 51.10 -15.01
C ASP A 102 -30.18 49.64 -15.22
N THR A 103 -31.30 49.35 -15.88
CA THR A 103 -31.72 47.96 -16.12
C THR A 103 -30.86 47.21 -17.16
N ASN A 104 -30.01 47.92 -17.91
CA ASN A 104 -29.23 47.35 -19.01
C ASN A 104 -27.85 46.84 -18.58
N VAL A 105 -27.44 47.09 -17.33
CA VAL A 105 -26.25 46.45 -16.78
C VAL A 105 -26.51 44.97 -16.53
N LEU A 106 -25.66 44.10 -17.09
CA LEU A 106 -25.74 42.65 -16.92
C LEU A 106 -24.68 42.09 -15.96
N ALA A 107 -23.52 42.73 -15.84
CA ALA A 107 -22.43 42.25 -14.99
C ALA A 107 -21.58 43.38 -14.44
N LEU A 108 -21.05 43.14 -13.23
CA LEU A 108 -19.92 43.89 -12.70
C LEU A 108 -18.66 43.13 -13.10
N VAL A 109 -17.80 43.74 -13.91
CA VAL A 109 -16.60 43.10 -14.45
C VAL A 109 -15.37 43.71 -13.82
N GLY A 110 -14.36 42.90 -13.55
CA GLY A 110 -13.03 43.40 -13.20
C GLY A 110 -12.39 42.83 -11.93
N LYS A 111 -11.19 43.35 -11.61
CA LYS A 111 -10.38 42.96 -10.45
C LYS A 111 -10.99 43.53 -9.16
N GLN A 112 -12.11 42.96 -8.75
CA GLN A 112 -12.82 43.35 -7.52
C GLN A 112 -12.15 42.74 -6.30
N SER A 113 -11.93 43.54 -5.25
CA SER A 113 -11.37 43.06 -3.99
C SER A 113 -12.32 42.11 -3.26
N GLY A 114 -11.78 41.19 -2.45
CA GLY A 114 -12.61 40.28 -1.64
C GLY A 114 -13.54 41.01 -0.66
N GLU A 115 -13.08 42.14 -0.11
CA GLU A 115 -13.87 43.04 0.75
C GLU A 115 -15.04 43.65 -0.01
N PHE A 116 -14.79 44.20 -1.20
CA PHE A 116 -15.85 44.73 -2.06
C PHE A 116 -16.86 43.65 -2.42
N LEU A 117 -16.40 42.45 -2.80
CA LEU A 117 -17.28 41.34 -3.15
C LEU A 117 -18.19 40.93 -1.99
N GLN A 118 -17.66 40.86 -0.75
CA GLN A 118 -18.47 40.58 0.43
C GLN A 118 -19.55 41.65 0.64
N LEU A 119 -19.21 42.92 0.43
CA LEU A 119 -20.14 44.04 0.57
C LEU A 119 -21.24 44.00 -0.48
N VAL A 120 -20.91 43.77 -1.76
CA VAL A 120 -21.91 43.85 -2.85
C VAL A 120 -22.68 42.56 -3.09
N LEU A 121 -22.25 41.42 -2.55
CA LEU A 121 -22.89 40.12 -2.77
C LEU A 121 -24.42 40.12 -2.51
N PRO A 122 -24.94 40.77 -1.46
CA PRO A 122 -26.39 40.87 -1.24
C PRO A 122 -27.10 41.63 -2.37
N LEU A 123 -26.47 42.69 -2.91
CA LEU A 123 -27.01 43.45 -4.05
C LEU A 123 -26.98 42.61 -5.33
N LEU A 124 -25.89 41.87 -5.58
CA LEU A 124 -25.79 40.99 -6.74
C LEU A 124 -26.94 39.97 -6.76
N LYS A 125 -27.23 39.37 -5.61
CA LYS A 125 -28.37 38.44 -5.43
C LYS A 125 -29.72 39.13 -5.62
N LYS A 126 -29.91 40.31 -5.03
CA LYS A 126 -31.18 41.05 -5.09
C LYS A 126 -31.56 41.46 -6.51
N TYR A 127 -30.57 41.71 -7.37
CA TYR A 127 -30.77 42.28 -8.69
C TYR A 127 -30.38 41.34 -9.85
N ASP A 128 -30.17 40.04 -9.58
CA ASP A 128 -29.72 39.03 -10.55
C ASP A 128 -28.43 39.41 -11.33
N LEU A 129 -27.55 40.17 -10.69
CA LEU A 129 -26.27 40.57 -11.28
C LEU A 129 -25.19 39.53 -11.00
N VAL A 130 -24.25 39.41 -11.94
CA VAL A 130 -23.06 38.58 -11.78
C VAL A 130 -21.81 39.44 -11.65
N SER A 131 -20.94 39.09 -10.70
CA SER A 131 -19.55 39.52 -10.73
C SER A 131 -18.78 38.60 -11.65
N PHE A 132 -18.30 39.13 -12.78
CA PHE A 132 -17.65 38.37 -13.83
C PHE A 132 -16.13 38.54 -13.77
N ALA A 133 -15.41 37.41 -13.74
CA ALA A 133 -13.97 37.33 -13.53
C ALA A 133 -13.44 38.04 -12.25
N PRO A 134 -14.10 37.95 -11.08
CA PRO A 134 -13.62 38.58 -9.86
C PRO A 134 -12.26 38.05 -9.41
N PHE A 135 -11.51 38.90 -8.71
CA PHE A 135 -10.16 38.57 -8.27
C PHE A 135 -10.10 38.44 -6.74
N THR A 136 -10.26 37.22 -6.24
CA THR A 136 -10.10 36.94 -4.80
C THR A 136 -8.70 36.43 -4.49
N GLY A 137 -8.15 36.85 -3.34
CA GLY A 137 -6.94 36.27 -2.74
C GLY A 137 -7.22 35.17 -1.73
N SER A 138 -8.48 34.98 -1.32
CA SER A 138 -8.91 33.89 -0.46
C SER A 138 -9.86 32.94 -1.17
N SER A 139 -9.82 31.70 -0.71
CA SER A 139 -10.78 30.62 -0.97
C SER A 139 -12.09 30.81 -0.19
N LEU A 140 -12.16 31.78 0.74
CA LEU A 140 -13.36 32.08 1.56
C LEU A 140 -14.62 32.31 0.71
N MET A 141 -14.48 32.97 -0.44
CA MET A 141 -15.59 33.31 -1.36
C MET A 141 -15.68 32.37 -2.57
N ARG A 142 -14.89 31.28 -2.61
CA ARG A 142 -14.79 30.37 -3.77
C ARG A 142 -15.78 29.20 -3.74
N GLY A 143 -16.73 29.20 -2.80
CA GLY A 143 -17.87 28.27 -2.80
C GLY A 143 -18.86 28.54 -3.93
N TRP A 144 -19.81 27.62 -4.12
CA TRP A 144 -20.87 27.78 -5.10
C TRP A 144 -21.72 29.02 -4.79
N ASN A 145 -21.77 29.94 -5.76
CA ASN A 145 -22.66 31.08 -5.76
C ASN A 145 -22.85 31.53 -7.21
N PRO A 146 -24.09 31.52 -7.74
CA PRO A 146 -24.35 31.85 -9.14
C PRO A 146 -24.04 33.32 -9.47
N ASN A 147 -23.99 34.21 -8.47
CA ASN A 147 -23.66 35.62 -8.70
C ASN A 147 -22.15 35.89 -8.80
N LEU A 148 -21.30 34.87 -8.71
CA LEU A 148 -19.84 34.98 -8.82
C LEU A 148 -19.35 34.04 -9.92
N TYR A 149 -18.65 34.55 -10.94
CA TYR A 149 -18.20 33.78 -12.10
C TYR A 149 -16.69 33.84 -12.29
N PHE A 150 -15.96 32.86 -11.75
CA PHE A 150 -14.50 32.89 -11.71
C PHE A 150 -13.87 32.24 -12.95
N LEU A 151 -12.93 32.96 -13.58
CA LEU A 151 -12.18 32.46 -14.74
C LEU A 151 -10.76 31.98 -14.38
N ARG A 152 -10.21 32.47 -13.28
CA ARG A 152 -8.85 32.11 -12.82
C ARG A 152 -8.91 30.97 -11.81
N ALA A 153 -7.78 30.27 -11.68
CA ALA A 153 -7.61 29.26 -10.66
C ALA A 153 -7.93 29.80 -9.25
N ASP A 154 -8.38 28.90 -8.40
CA ASP A 154 -8.69 29.14 -6.99
C ASP A 154 -7.39 29.42 -6.21
N PRO A 155 -7.35 30.39 -5.27
CA PRO A 155 -6.24 30.55 -4.33
C PRO A 155 -5.82 29.24 -3.63
N ALA A 156 -6.76 28.34 -3.35
CA ALA A 156 -6.46 27.00 -2.86
C ALA A 156 -5.63 26.19 -3.87
N ALA A 157 -5.92 26.27 -5.18
CA ALA A 157 -5.10 25.63 -6.21
C ALA A 157 -3.69 26.21 -6.25
N GLU A 158 -3.55 27.53 -6.11
CA GLU A 158 -2.24 28.19 -6.02
C GLU A 158 -1.45 27.70 -4.80
N LEU A 159 -2.08 27.59 -3.64
CA LEU A 159 -1.48 27.01 -2.42
C LEU A 159 -1.01 25.57 -2.65
N LEU A 160 -1.85 24.71 -3.21
CA LEU A 160 -1.50 23.31 -3.48
C LEU A 160 -0.32 23.20 -4.47
N ALA A 161 -0.26 24.09 -5.46
CA ALA A 161 0.87 24.17 -6.39
C ALA A 161 2.17 24.58 -5.68
N LEU A 162 2.14 25.57 -4.78
CA LEU A 162 3.30 26.00 -4.01
C LEU A 162 3.77 24.92 -3.02
N LEU A 163 2.84 24.25 -2.33
CA LEU A 163 3.14 23.11 -1.46
C LEU A 163 3.82 21.99 -2.25
N ARG A 164 3.25 21.61 -3.40
CA ARG A 164 3.85 20.61 -4.28
C ARG A 164 5.23 21.07 -4.74
N HIS A 165 5.41 22.31 -5.17
CA HIS A 165 6.71 22.81 -5.65
C HIS A 165 7.78 22.79 -4.55
N ALA A 166 7.45 23.29 -3.34
CA ALA A 166 8.34 23.23 -2.18
C ALA A 166 8.75 21.79 -1.85
N TRP A 167 7.81 20.85 -1.97
CA TRP A 167 8.02 19.46 -1.65
C TRP A 167 8.83 18.69 -2.70
N THR A 168 8.48 18.87 -3.96
CA THR A 168 8.96 18.03 -5.07
C THR A 168 10.21 18.57 -5.74
N HIS A 169 10.34 19.89 -5.84
CA HIS A 169 11.42 20.54 -6.57
C HIS A 169 12.45 21.14 -5.63
N LEU A 170 12.01 21.89 -4.61
CA LEU A 170 12.92 22.43 -3.60
C LEU A 170 13.32 21.37 -2.56
N ARG A 171 12.47 20.34 -2.37
CA ARG A 171 12.70 19.20 -1.48
C ARG A 171 13.07 19.61 -0.06
N VAL A 172 12.45 20.69 0.44
CA VAL A 172 12.83 21.26 1.74
C VAL A 172 12.40 20.38 2.91
N HIS A 173 13.28 20.25 3.91
CA HIS A 173 12.93 19.67 5.20
C HIS A 173 12.07 20.62 6.02
N ARG A 174 12.42 21.91 6.02
CA ARG A 174 11.82 22.93 6.88
C ARG A 174 11.02 23.94 6.05
N LEU A 175 9.73 23.66 5.90
CA LEU A 175 8.77 24.56 5.25
C LEU A 175 8.07 25.43 6.31
N GLY A 176 8.33 26.72 6.27
CA GLY A 176 7.60 27.72 7.05
C GLY A 176 6.32 28.18 6.36
N PHE A 177 5.39 28.72 7.14
CA PHE A 177 4.18 29.35 6.63
C PHE A 177 3.96 30.71 7.31
N MET A 178 3.47 31.69 6.55
CA MET A 178 3.11 33.00 7.08
C MET A 178 1.68 33.36 6.70
N TYR A 179 0.90 33.77 7.70
CA TYR A 179 -0.41 34.37 7.52
C TYR A 179 -0.71 35.37 8.64
N LEU A 180 -1.73 36.22 8.47
CA LEU A 180 -2.20 37.15 9.48
C LEU A 180 -3.61 36.76 9.96
N GLN A 181 -3.88 36.84 11.26
CA GLN A 181 -5.15 36.41 11.85
C GLN A 181 -6.24 37.45 11.69
N GLY A 182 -7.43 37.01 11.25
CA GLY A 182 -8.65 37.82 11.27
C GLY A 182 -8.64 38.95 10.24
N VAL A 183 -7.94 38.74 9.12
CA VAL A 183 -7.84 39.69 7.99
C VAL A 183 -8.44 39.04 6.72
N SER A 184 -8.53 39.78 5.61
CA SER A 184 -9.27 39.40 4.40
C SER A 184 -8.85 38.10 3.71
N PHE A 185 -7.64 37.55 3.93
CA PHE A 185 -7.23 36.21 3.50
C PHE A 185 -6.02 35.66 4.28
N GLY A 186 -5.85 34.33 4.33
CA GLY A 186 -4.71 33.66 4.99
C GLY A 186 -5.10 32.54 5.96
N ASP A 187 -6.14 32.74 6.79
CA ASP A 187 -6.56 31.76 7.81
C ASP A 187 -6.98 30.41 7.18
N ARG A 188 -7.85 30.43 6.16
CA ARG A 188 -8.31 29.21 5.46
C ARG A 188 -7.19 28.51 4.70
N GLU A 189 -6.30 29.28 4.10
CA GLU A 189 -5.17 28.76 3.36
C GLU A 189 -4.16 28.09 4.30
N TYR A 190 -3.96 28.64 5.50
CA TYR A 190 -3.19 27.99 6.55
C TYR A 190 -3.81 26.66 7.02
N GLU A 191 -5.11 26.63 7.32
CA GLU A 191 -5.82 25.40 7.70
C GLU A 191 -5.71 24.32 6.61
N GLN A 192 -5.81 24.73 5.34
CA GLN A 192 -5.63 23.82 4.21
C GLN A 192 -4.18 23.33 4.10
N ALA A 193 -3.19 24.21 4.26
CA ALA A 193 -1.79 23.83 4.25
C ALA A 193 -1.49 22.81 5.35
N GLN A 194 -1.98 23.03 6.58
CA GLN A 194 -1.83 22.08 7.67
C GLN A 194 -2.46 20.72 7.36
N ARG A 195 -3.71 20.71 6.89
CA ARG A 195 -4.42 19.48 6.53
C ARG A 195 -3.69 18.67 5.46
N VAL A 196 -3.21 19.33 4.42
CA VAL A 196 -2.50 18.69 3.29
C VAL A 196 -1.13 18.17 3.74
N MET A 197 -0.37 18.97 4.50
CA MET A 197 0.92 18.55 5.05
C MET A 197 0.76 17.34 5.98
N LEU A 198 -0.20 17.38 6.90
CA LEU A 198 -0.51 16.26 7.81
C LEU A 198 -0.97 15.01 7.05
N GLY A 199 -1.77 15.18 6.00
CA GLY A 199 -2.17 14.10 5.11
C GLY A 199 -0.97 13.38 4.48
N MET A 200 0.03 14.14 4.05
CA MET A 200 1.30 13.61 3.51
C MET A 200 2.26 13.07 4.59
N GLY A 201 1.97 13.27 5.88
CA GLY A 201 2.81 12.82 6.99
C GLY A 201 3.84 13.85 7.48
N TYR A 202 3.64 15.13 7.17
CA TYR A 202 4.58 16.21 7.51
C TYR A 202 3.93 17.35 8.27
N ASN A 203 4.77 18.13 8.95
CA ASN A 203 4.38 19.36 9.65
C ASN A 203 5.11 20.56 9.06
N LEU A 204 4.50 21.74 9.19
CA LEU A 204 5.19 23.02 8.94
C LEU A 204 6.25 23.22 10.04
N SER A 205 7.46 23.61 9.65
CA SER A 205 8.58 23.77 10.60
C SER A 205 8.44 25.00 11.50
N GLY A 206 7.76 26.02 11.00
CA GLY A 206 7.50 27.26 11.72
C GLY A 206 6.34 28.02 11.09
N VAL A 207 5.52 28.63 11.94
CA VAL A 207 4.38 29.43 11.50
C VAL A 207 4.52 30.83 12.06
N PHE A 208 4.61 31.82 11.18
CA PHE A 208 4.54 33.21 11.58
C PHE A 208 3.10 33.68 11.49
N THR A 209 2.57 34.19 12.60
CA THR A 209 1.24 34.77 12.63
C THR A 209 1.09 35.79 13.74
N VAL A 210 0.33 36.85 13.45
CA VAL A 210 -0.09 37.88 14.40
C VAL A 210 -1.49 38.38 14.04
N LYS A 211 -2.24 38.87 15.03
CA LYS A 211 -3.47 39.63 14.78
C LYS A 211 -3.10 40.97 14.16
N SER A 212 -3.74 41.31 13.04
CA SER A 212 -3.50 42.54 12.29
C SER A 212 -4.81 43.11 11.75
N SER A 213 -4.78 44.30 11.16
CA SER A 213 -5.91 44.89 10.45
C SER A 213 -5.45 45.75 9.28
N MET A 214 -6.39 46.15 8.41
CA MET A 214 -6.09 47.02 7.26
C MET A 214 -5.56 48.41 7.65
N SER A 215 -5.88 48.88 8.87
CA SER A 215 -5.54 50.23 9.35
C SER A 215 -4.49 50.25 10.47
N ARG A 216 -4.27 49.14 11.18
CA ARG A 216 -3.30 49.05 12.28
C ARG A 216 -2.55 47.73 12.24
N GLY A 217 -1.22 47.81 12.25
CA GLY A 217 -0.36 46.63 12.42
C GLY A 217 -0.35 46.12 13.86
N ALA A 218 0.22 44.93 14.05
CA ALA A 218 0.47 44.34 15.35
C ALA A 218 1.42 45.21 16.19
N LYS A 219 1.24 45.19 17.52
CA LYS A 219 2.19 45.83 18.45
C LYS A 219 3.61 45.31 18.18
N LYS A 220 4.60 46.21 18.25
CA LYS A 220 5.99 45.91 17.90
C LYS A 220 6.52 44.70 18.67
N GLU A 221 6.24 44.63 19.97
CA GLU A 221 6.69 43.59 20.88
C GLU A 221 6.09 42.23 20.51
N VAL A 222 4.81 42.20 20.13
CA VAL A 222 4.10 40.98 19.68
C VAL A 222 4.68 40.48 18.37
N PHE A 223 4.90 41.39 17.40
CA PHE A 223 5.52 41.04 16.12
C PHE A 223 6.95 40.51 16.32
N ASP A 224 7.76 41.20 17.12
CA ASP A 224 9.17 40.84 17.33
C ASP A 224 9.30 39.49 18.08
N ALA A 225 8.40 39.20 19.02
CA ALA A 225 8.32 37.91 19.68
C ALA A 225 7.93 36.78 18.70
N ALA A 226 6.88 36.99 17.90
CA ALA A 226 6.45 36.04 16.87
C ALA A 226 7.56 35.80 15.82
N TRP A 227 8.26 36.85 15.40
CA TRP A 227 9.41 36.76 14.50
C TRP A 227 10.53 35.93 15.10
N LYS A 228 10.91 36.21 16.35
CA LYS A 228 12.00 35.49 17.03
C LYS A 228 11.70 33.99 17.14
N ALA A 229 10.45 33.63 17.45
CA ALA A 229 9.98 32.25 17.48
C ALA A 229 10.04 31.60 16.09
N PHE A 230 9.52 32.29 15.07
CA PHE A 230 9.53 31.80 13.69
C PHE A 230 10.95 31.61 13.14
N ALA A 231 11.81 32.62 13.22
CA ALA A 231 13.18 32.57 12.70
C ALA A 231 14.07 31.56 13.45
N LYS A 232 13.74 31.20 14.70
CA LYS A 232 14.41 30.10 15.43
C LYS A 232 14.22 28.74 14.74
N THR A 233 13.16 28.57 13.96
CA THR A 233 12.89 27.33 13.21
C THR A 233 13.75 27.18 11.96
N GLN A 234 14.51 28.22 11.57
CA GLN A 234 15.41 28.23 10.42
C GLN A 234 14.77 27.65 9.14
N PRO A 235 13.62 28.19 8.68
CA PRO A 235 12.93 27.68 7.50
C PRO A 235 13.85 27.73 6.28
N GLN A 236 13.79 26.69 5.44
CA GLN A 236 14.48 26.65 4.14
C GLN A 236 13.62 27.26 3.03
N ALA A 237 12.30 27.20 3.19
CA ALA A 237 11.34 27.87 2.33
C ALA A 237 10.18 28.38 3.19
N VAL A 238 9.53 29.46 2.76
CA VAL A 238 8.36 30.04 3.43
C VAL A 238 7.27 30.30 2.41
N ILE A 239 6.10 29.71 2.63
CA ILE A 239 4.89 30.07 1.88
C ILE A 239 4.21 31.24 2.60
N VAL A 240 3.92 32.31 1.87
CA VAL A 240 3.32 33.52 2.43
C VAL A 240 1.93 33.73 1.85
N PHE A 241 0.90 33.55 2.68
CA PHE A 241 -0.50 33.86 2.43
C PHE A 241 -0.97 34.91 3.44
N GLY A 242 -0.41 36.12 3.35
CA GLY A 242 -0.83 37.28 4.12
C GLY A 242 -1.26 38.43 3.21
N PRO A 243 -2.27 39.23 3.56
CA PRO A 243 -2.68 40.37 2.75
C PRO A 243 -1.55 41.38 2.61
N PRO A 244 -1.49 42.16 1.51
CA PRO A 244 -0.39 43.07 1.23
C PRO A 244 -0.47 44.35 2.06
N ILE A 245 -0.46 44.19 3.39
CA ILE A 245 -0.50 45.25 4.39
C ILE A 245 0.85 45.36 5.11
N HIS A 246 0.98 46.38 5.96
CA HIS A 246 2.22 46.75 6.62
C HIS A 246 2.94 45.58 7.30
N ASP A 247 2.23 44.72 8.03
CA ASP A 247 2.86 43.60 8.76
C ASP A 247 3.41 42.51 7.83
N THR A 248 2.77 42.26 6.68
CA THR A 248 3.28 41.33 5.66
C THR A 248 4.56 41.87 5.04
N VAL A 249 4.59 43.16 4.67
CA VAL A 249 5.81 43.81 4.16
C VAL A 249 6.93 43.79 5.21
N LYS A 250 6.59 44.08 6.47
CA LYS A 250 7.53 44.01 7.59
C LYS A 250 8.10 42.60 7.76
N PHE A 251 7.27 41.56 7.63
CA PHE A 251 7.71 40.16 7.67
C PHE A 251 8.69 39.85 6.54
N ILE A 252 8.33 40.22 5.30
CA ILE A 252 9.18 40.00 4.12
C ILE A 252 10.54 40.65 4.32
N ASN A 253 10.57 41.95 4.61
CA ASN A 253 11.83 42.67 4.79
C ASN A 253 12.71 41.98 5.85
N ARG A 254 12.11 41.53 6.96
CA ARG A 254 12.86 40.86 8.01
C ARG A 254 13.37 39.49 7.58
N MET A 255 12.61 38.76 6.78
CA MET A 255 13.04 37.50 6.17
C MET A 255 14.27 37.66 5.31
N LEU A 256 14.35 38.75 4.54
CA LEU A 256 15.47 39.04 3.65
C LEU A 256 16.73 39.51 4.38
N THR A 257 16.57 40.15 5.53
CA THR A 257 17.71 40.75 6.27
C THR A 257 18.20 39.92 7.46
N ASP A 258 17.39 39.04 8.05
CA ASP A 258 17.79 38.22 9.19
C ASP A 258 18.63 37.04 8.71
N ASN A 259 19.85 36.90 9.23
CA ASN A 259 20.80 35.87 8.80
C ASN A 259 20.28 34.42 8.94
N ARG A 260 19.27 34.18 9.79
CA ARG A 260 18.66 32.86 9.97
C ARG A 260 17.66 32.49 8.87
N THR A 261 17.19 33.46 8.09
CA THR A 261 16.14 33.30 7.08
C THR A 261 16.48 33.87 5.71
N ALA A 262 17.53 34.70 5.60
CA ALA A 262 17.90 35.42 4.39
C ALA A 262 18.16 34.49 3.18
N GLY A 263 18.61 33.26 3.41
CA GLY A 263 18.81 32.25 2.35
C GLY A 263 17.58 31.37 2.04
N ALA A 264 16.44 31.62 2.70
CA ALA A 264 15.23 30.81 2.50
C ALA A 264 14.48 31.19 1.23
N TYR A 265 13.89 30.22 0.54
CA TYR A 265 13.01 30.48 -0.60
C TYR A 265 11.73 31.17 -0.15
N LEU A 266 11.27 32.15 -0.91
CA LEU A 266 10.03 32.87 -0.66
C LEU A 266 8.97 32.48 -1.69
N LEU A 267 7.91 31.81 -1.25
CA LEU A 267 6.85 31.26 -2.10
C LEU A 267 5.54 32.02 -1.89
N ALA A 268 4.89 32.43 -2.97
CA ALA A 268 3.75 33.34 -2.90
C ALA A 268 2.68 33.13 -3.98
N PRO A 269 1.40 33.36 -3.68
CA PRO A 269 0.35 33.38 -4.69
C PRO A 269 0.46 34.62 -5.59
N LEU A 270 -0.15 34.56 -6.78
CA LEU A 270 -0.14 35.62 -7.79
C LEU A 270 -0.63 36.95 -7.23
N MET A 271 -1.59 36.91 -6.30
CA MET A 271 -2.13 38.09 -5.62
C MET A 271 -1.08 39.00 -5.01
N LEU A 272 0.03 38.42 -4.57
CA LEU A 272 1.06 39.12 -3.82
C LEU A 272 2.32 39.37 -4.65
N GLN A 273 2.39 38.86 -5.88
CA GLN A 273 3.57 38.92 -6.74
C GLN A 273 4.15 40.35 -6.83
N ASP A 274 3.34 41.33 -7.22
CA ASP A 274 3.75 42.72 -7.34
C ASP A 274 4.28 43.31 -6.01
N PHE A 275 3.65 42.97 -4.88
CA PHE A 275 4.11 43.42 -3.57
C PHE A 275 5.44 42.79 -3.15
N PHE A 276 5.60 41.48 -3.38
CA PHE A 276 6.85 40.78 -3.11
C PHE A 276 7.99 41.34 -3.94
N LEU A 277 7.75 41.55 -5.23
CA LEU A 277 8.74 42.09 -6.15
C LEU A 277 9.22 43.49 -5.72
N ARG A 278 8.31 44.38 -5.34
CA ARG A 278 8.68 45.71 -4.82
C ARG A 278 9.43 45.65 -3.49
N ALA A 279 8.96 44.83 -2.54
CA ALA A 279 9.61 44.66 -1.25
C ALA A 279 11.04 44.11 -1.42
N TRP A 280 11.19 43.11 -2.29
CA TRP A 280 12.48 42.51 -2.64
C TRP A 280 13.42 43.52 -3.27
N HIS A 281 12.94 44.28 -4.27
CA HIS A 281 13.75 45.34 -4.89
C HIS A 281 14.18 46.40 -3.88
N GLY A 282 13.29 46.80 -2.97
CA GLY A 282 13.63 47.70 -1.87
C GLY A 282 14.73 47.12 -0.97
N ALA A 283 14.69 45.83 -0.66
CA ALA A 283 15.70 45.15 0.13
C ALA A 283 17.05 45.05 -0.61
N VAL A 284 17.03 44.74 -1.91
CA VAL A 284 18.24 44.70 -2.75
C VAL A 284 18.88 46.09 -2.87
N ALA A 285 18.08 47.12 -3.10
CA ALA A 285 18.54 48.51 -3.07
C ALA A 285 19.10 48.92 -1.69
N GLY A 286 18.63 48.26 -0.62
CA GLY A 286 19.13 48.41 0.75
C GLY A 286 20.36 47.56 1.09
N GLY A 287 20.95 46.84 0.13
CA GLY A 287 22.19 46.06 0.31
C GLY A 287 22.01 44.56 0.50
N VAL A 288 20.81 44.00 0.35
CA VAL A 288 20.59 42.54 0.31
C VAL A 288 21.05 41.99 -1.04
N GLU A 289 21.81 40.89 -1.03
CA GLU A 289 22.24 40.22 -2.27
C GLU A 289 21.05 39.62 -3.03
N PHE A 290 21.03 39.79 -4.35
CA PHE A 290 19.98 39.24 -5.19
C PHE A 290 20.34 37.81 -5.63
N GLU A 291 19.59 36.82 -5.14
CA GLU A 291 19.70 35.43 -5.57
C GLU A 291 18.62 35.08 -6.61
N PRO A 292 18.99 34.85 -7.90
CA PRO A 292 18.02 34.52 -8.94
C PRO A 292 17.25 33.23 -8.62
N GLY A 293 15.92 33.29 -8.65
CA GLY A 293 15.04 32.15 -8.41
C GLY A 293 14.77 31.86 -6.93
N GLN A 294 15.24 32.69 -5.99
CA GLN A 294 14.90 32.57 -4.57
C GLN A 294 13.42 32.92 -4.30
N VAL A 295 12.85 33.86 -5.07
CA VAL A 295 11.42 34.19 -5.01
C VAL A 295 10.68 33.41 -6.08
N ILE A 296 9.61 32.75 -5.66
CA ILE A 296 8.77 31.89 -6.48
C ILE A 296 7.33 32.35 -6.31
N THR A 297 6.68 32.63 -7.43
CA THR A 297 5.28 33.07 -7.44
C THR A 297 4.44 32.14 -8.31
N THR A 298 3.15 32.06 -8.07
CA THR A 298 2.23 31.39 -9.00
C THR A 298 1.76 32.34 -10.12
N GLY A 299 1.38 31.74 -11.25
CA GLY A 299 0.64 32.37 -12.33
C GLY A 299 -0.66 31.60 -12.61
N THR A 300 -1.73 32.30 -13.01
CA THR A 300 -3.03 31.67 -13.36
C THR A 300 -3.39 31.84 -14.84
N SER A 301 -2.46 32.42 -15.60
CA SER A 301 -2.52 32.60 -17.04
C SER A 301 -1.09 32.58 -17.57
N PRO A 302 -0.86 32.20 -18.84
CA PRO A 302 0.46 32.25 -19.44
C PRO A 302 1.07 33.66 -19.41
N LEU A 303 2.41 33.74 -19.35
CA LEU A 303 3.09 35.02 -19.50
C LEU A 303 2.89 35.56 -20.92
N ALA A 304 2.83 36.88 -21.07
CA ALA A 304 2.63 37.52 -22.36
C ALA A 304 3.72 37.22 -23.40
N LYS A 305 4.90 36.78 -22.97
CA LYS A 305 6.03 36.36 -23.81
C LYS A 305 6.05 34.85 -24.13
N ASP A 306 5.13 34.09 -23.56
CA ASP A 306 5.08 32.64 -23.71
C ASP A 306 4.35 32.23 -24.99
N ILE A 307 5.04 32.38 -26.12
CA ILE A 307 4.50 32.18 -27.46
C ILE A 307 4.26 30.70 -27.83
N GLN A 308 4.47 29.76 -26.90
CA GLN A 308 4.06 28.38 -27.11
C GLN A 308 2.52 28.24 -27.21
N TYR A 309 1.79 29.22 -26.66
CA TYR A 309 0.34 29.26 -26.73
C TYR A 309 -0.14 30.07 -27.95
N ALA A 310 -1.02 29.49 -28.76
CA ALA A 310 -1.68 30.19 -29.86
C ALA A 310 -2.49 31.41 -29.35
N ALA A 311 -3.15 31.26 -28.19
CA ALA A 311 -3.85 32.34 -27.52
C ALA A 311 -2.93 33.53 -27.20
N VAL A 312 -1.71 33.27 -26.73
CA VAL A 312 -0.74 34.33 -26.41
C VAL A 312 -0.25 35.01 -27.68
N GLN A 313 0.02 34.28 -28.76
CA GLN A 313 0.39 34.88 -30.04
C GLN A 313 -0.69 35.84 -30.57
N ARG A 314 -1.97 35.44 -30.48
CA ARG A 314 -3.10 36.28 -30.87
C ARG A 314 -3.26 37.49 -29.94
N PHE A 315 -3.11 37.29 -28.64
CA PHE A 315 -3.09 38.37 -27.65
C PHE A 315 -2.02 39.42 -27.97
N GLN A 316 -0.78 39.02 -28.27
CA GLN A 316 0.30 39.97 -28.54
C GLN A 316 -0.07 40.92 -29.69
N LYS A 317 -0.62 40.38 -30.78
CA LYS A 317 -1.08 41.17 -31.93
C LYS A 317 -2.20 42.14 -31.54
N VAL A 318 -3.27 41.62 -30.93
CA VAL A 318 -4.42 42.42 -30.50
C VAL A 318 -4.02 43.52 -29.54
N MET A 319 -3.13 43.21 -28.60
CA MET A 319 -2.71 44.15 -27.58
C MET A 319 -1.80 45.24 -28.14
N GLN A 320 -0.86 44.91 -29.04
CA GLN A 320 -0.07 45.92 -29.75
C GLN A 320 -0.96 46.87 -30.56
N ASP A 321 -1.93 46.33 -31.29
CA ASP A 321 -2.85 47.14 -32.10
C ASP A 321 -3.72 48.05 -31.22
N TYR A 322 -4.26 47.53 -30.12
CA TYR A 322 -5.04 48.30 -29.16
C TYR A 322 -4.21 49.42 -28.51
N LEU A 323 -3.00 49.11 -28.03
CA LEU A 323 -2.14 50.11 -27.38
C LEU A 323 -1.71 51.21 -28.35
N ALA A 324 -1.52 50.88 -29.63
CA ALA A 324 -1.12 51.83 -30.66
C ALA A 324 -2.28 52.67 -31.22
N HIS A 325 -3.49 52.11 -31.36
CA HIS A 325 -4.54 52.71 -32.19
C HIS A 325 -5.88 53.00 -31.47
N SER A 326 -6.09 52.54 -30.23
CA SER A 326 -7.36 52.76 -29.52
C SER A 326 -7.55 54.18 -28.96
N GLY A 327 -6.46 54.96 -28.85
CA GLY A 327 -6.47 56.27 -28.21
C GLY A 327 -6.41 56.25 -26.66
N GLN A 328 -6.21 55.08 -26.05
CA GLN A 328 -5.93 54.95 -24.61
C GLN A 328 -4.66 55.72 -24.20
N LYS A 329 -4.60 56.21 -22.96
CA LYS A 329 -3.50 57.06 -22.44
C LYS A 329 -2.70 56.41 -21.30
N ASP A 330 -3.06 55.20 -20.90
CA ASP A 330 -2.51 54.53 -19.73
C ASP A 330 -1.12 53.93 -20.00
N TYR A 331 -0.91 53.40 -21.20
CA TYR A 331 0.34 52.76 -21.62
C TYR A 331 0.84 53.36 -22.95
N VAL A 332 1.92 54.15 -22.89
CA VAL A 332 2.48 54.80 -24.10
C VAL A 332 3.30 53.83 -24.95
N ASP A 333 3.96 52.86 -24.32
CA ASP A 333 4.78 51.86 -24.99
C ASP A 333 3.91 50.68 -25.46
N LYS A 334 3.77 50.51 -26.77
CA LYS A 334 2.98 49.43 -27.38
C LYS A 334 3.51 48.02 -27.03
N ASP A 335 4.77 47.91 -26.61
CA ASP A 335 5.41 46.66 -26.24
C ASP A 335 5.59 46.52 -24.71
N HIS A 336 4.93 47.37 -23.90
CA HIS A 336 5.02 47.37 -22.44
C HIS A 336 4.81 45.98 -21.84
N PHE A 337 3.81 45.25 -22.34
CA PHE A 337 3.43 43.91 -21.85
C PHE A 337 4.51 42.83 -22.05
N LEU A 338 5.51 43.05 -22.90
CA LEU A 338 6.66 42.16 -23.05
C LEU A 338 7.82 42.54 -22.12
N LYS A 339 7.85 43.82 -21.70
CA LYS A 339 8.92 44.43 -20.89
C LYS A 339 8.62 44.33 -19.40
N ASP A 340 7.35 44.37 -19.02
CA ASP A 340 6.87 44.13 -17.66
C ASP A 340 6.07 42.81 -17.61
N ASP A 341 6.66 41.77 -17.01
CA ASP A 341 6.04 40.44 -16.98
C ASP A 341 4.79 40.39 -16.08
N GLY A 342 4.71 41.24 -15.04
CA GLY A 342 3.56 41.29 -14.13
C GLY A 342 2.35 41.95 -14.78
N ASP A 343 2.54 43.12 -15.37
CA ASP A 343 1.51 43.78 -16.18
C ASP A 343 1.14 42.92 -17.40
N GLY A 344 2.14 42.34 -18.08
CA GLY A 344 1.91 41.45 -19.22
C GLY A 344 1.02 40.25 -18.86
N ALA A 345 1.30 39.55 -17.76
CA ALA A 345 0.47 38.44 -17.29
C ALA A 345 -0.97 38.88 -16.95
N MET A 346 -1.14 40.07 -16.35
CA MET A 346 -2.46 40.62 -16.05
C MET A 346 -3.22 41.04 -17.31
N MET A 347 -2.54 41.60 -18.30
CA MET A 347 -3.11 41.92 -19.61
C MET A 347 -3.58 40.66 -20.33
N VAL A 348 -2.83 39.56 -20.29
CA VAL A 348 -3.28 38.26 -20.83
C VAL A 348 -4.52 37.78 -20.10
N ALA A 349 -4.53 37.80 -18.76
CA ALA A 349 -5.68 37.37 -17.96
C ALA A 349 -6.95 38.20 -18.26
N GLY A 350 -6.78 39.52 -18.42
CA GLY A 350 -7.86 40.42 -18.81
C GLY A 350 -8.38 40.17 -20.22
N TRP A 351 -7.46 39.94 -21.17
CA TRP A 351 -7.82 39.60 -22.54
C TRP A 351 -8.61 38.28 -22.60
N ILE A 352 -8.16 37.23 -21.91
CA ILE A 352 -8.91 35.96 -21.77
C ILE A 352 -10.31 36.23 -21.20
N ALA A 353 -10.43 37.11 -20.19
CA ALA A 353 -11.74 37.47 -19.65
C ALA A 353 -12.64 38.15 -20.68
N GLY A 354 -12.10 39.05 -21.51
CA GLY A 354 -12.82 39.67 -22.62
C GLY A 354 -13.24 38.67 -23.71
N GLU A 355 -12.39 37.68 -24.02
CA GLU A 355 -12.68 36.62 -24.97
C GLU A 355 -13.84 35.73 -24.47
N VAL A 356 -13.78 35.29 -23.21
CA VAL A 356 -14.82 34.48 -22.58
C VAL A 356 -16.12 35.27 -22.47
N LEU A 357 -16.05 36.55 -22.10
CA LEU A 357 -17.22 37.42 -22.01
C LEU A 357 -17.88 37.64 -23.39
N SER A 358 -17.10 37.80 -24.44
CA SER A 358 -17.61 37.92 -25.81
C SER A 358 -18.40 36.67 -26.23
N GLN A 359 -17.92 35.47 -25.85
CA GLN A 359 -18.64 34.22 -26.09
C GLN A 359 -19.92 34.11 -25.23
N ALA A 360 -19.85 34.53 -23.96
CA ALA A 360 -21.00 34.51 -23.04
C ALA A 360 -22.14 35.45 -23.48
N LEU A 361 -21.79 36.61 -24.05
CA LEU A 361 -22.74 37.60 -24.56
C LEU A 361 -23.20 37.31 -26.01
N GLY A 362 -22.66 36.26 -26.64
CA GLY A 362 -22.82 35.98 -28.08
C GLY A 362 -24.22 35.53 -28.53
N ASN A 363 -25.23 35.57 -27.66
CA ASN A 363 -26.60 35.17 -28.00
C ASN A 363 -27.61 36.20 -27.46
N ARG A 364 -28.45 36.69 -28.37
CA ARG A 364 -29.48 37.70 -28.08
C ARG A 364 -30.47 37.24 -27.02
N GLU A 365 -30.81 35.96 -26.97
CA GLU A 365 -31.75 35.39 -25.97
C GLU A 365 -31.16 35.42 -24.56
N TRP A 366 -29.85 35.19 -24.43
CA TRP A 366 -29.18 35.19 -23.13
C TRP A 366 -29.03 36.58 -22.54
N VAL A 367 -28.85 37.61 -23.37
CA VAL A 367 -28.55 38.98 -22.91
C VAL A 367 -29.77 39.90 -22.82
N LYS A 368 -31.00 39.36 -22.92
CA LYS A 368 -32.24 40.16 -22.86
C LYS A 368 -32.43 40.88 -21.52
N ASN A 369 -32.01 40.25 -20.43
CA ASN A 369 -32.11 40.77 -19.08
C ASN A 369 -31.12 40.04 -18.16
N ARG A 370 -30.97 40.55 -16.93
CA ARG A 370 -30.04 40.06 -15.92
C ARG A 370 -30.24 38.58 -15.57
N THR A 371 -31.48 38.18 -15.32
CA THR A 371 -31.84 36.80 -14.96
C THR A 371 -31.48 35.82 -16.08
N SER A 372 -31.81 36.14 -17.34
CA SER A 372 -31.52 35.30 -18.50
C SER A 372 -30.00 35.15 -18.69
N PHE A 373 -29.25 36.24 -18.49
CA PHE A 373 -27.81 36.22 -18.62
C PHE A 373 -27.19 35.35 -17.53
N LEU A 374 -27.57 35.57 -16.27
CA LEU A 374 -27.12 34.80 -15.11
C LEU A 374 -27.38 33.30 -15.30
N THR A 375 -28.59 32.89 -15.69
CA THR A 375 -28.93 31.49 -15.94
C THR A 375 -28.11 30.91 -17.10
N SER A 376 -27.89 31.70 -18.16
CA SER A 376 -27.16 31.23 -19.35
C SER A 376 -25.70 30.85 -19.06
N LEU A 377 -25.07 31.46 -18.04
CA LEU A 377 -23.67 31.24 -17.67
C LEU A 377 -23.42 29.84 -17.09
N TYR A 378 -24.46 29.20 -16.58
CA TYR A 378 -24.39 27.92 -15.87
C TYR A 378 -25.11 26.78 -16.61
N ASN A 379 -25.50 27.00 -17.86
CA ASN A 379 -26.07 25.97 -18.73
C ASN A 379 -24.96 25.15 -19.40
N GLN A 380 -24.23 24.34 -18.62
CA GLN A 380 -23.14 23.46 -19.07
C GLN A 380 -22.11 24.17 -19.97
N ARG A 381 -21.56 25.31 -19.51
CA ARG A 381 -20.67 26.14 -20.31
C ARG A 381 -19.22 25.67 -20.26
N ARG A 382 -18.59 25.67 -21.43
CA ARG A 382 -17.14 25.55 -21.64
C ARG A 382 -16.73 26.61 -22.66
N TYR A 383 -15.65 27.32 -22.40
CA TYR A 383 -15.08 28.28 -23.33
C TYR A 383 -13.71 27.81 -23.78
N MET A 384 -13.46 27.98 -25.08
CA MET A 384 -12.18 27.71 -25.70
C MET A 384 -11.65 29.02 -26.26
N VAL A 385 -10.51 29.47 -25.74
CA VAL A 385 -9.78 30.64 -26.21
C VAL A 385 -8.52 30.11 -26.89
N ASP A 386 -8.65 29.84 -28.19
CA ASP A 386 -7.67 29.11 -28.99
C ASP A 386 -7.28 27.77 -28.33
N ASP A 387 -6.12 27.69 -27.68
CA ASP A 387 -5.59 26.52 -26.99
C ASP A 387 -5.71 26.57 -25.45
N ILE A 388 -6.46 27.54 -24.91
CA ILE A 388 -6.79 27.68 -23.49
C ILE A 388 -8.26 27.32 -23.25
N VAL A 389 -8.52 26.40 -22.33
CA VAL A 389 -9.87 26.00 -21.92
C VAL A 389 -10.23 26.61 -20.57
N ILE A 390 -11.41 27.23 -20.50
CA ILE A 390 -11.99 27.82 -19.28
C ILE A 390 -13.37 27.21 -19.03
N GLY A 391 -13.55 26.57 -17.87
CA GLY A 391 -14.74 25.80 -17.53
C GLY A 391 -14.38 24.49 -16.83
N ASP A 392 -15.30 23.54 -16.70
CA ASP A 392 -16.72 23.64 -17.05
C ASP A 392 -17.52 24.40 -15.98
N TYR A 393 -18.62 25.04 -16.40
CA TYR A 393 -19.56 25.73 -15.52
C TYR A 393 -20.92 25.06 -15.56
N GLY A 394 -21.57 24.98 -14.41
CA GLY A 394 -22.83 24.25 -14.29
C GLY A 394 -23.68 24.71 -13.12
N GLY A 395 -25.00 24.74 -13.33
CA GLY A 395 -25.98 25.14 -12.33
C GLY A 395 -26.43 23.98 -11.44
N GLU A 396 -27.62 24.10 -10.87
CA GLU A 396 -28.29 22.97 -10.22
C GLU A 396 -28.60 21.87 -11.25
N CYS A 397 -28.37 20.62 -10.87
CA CYS A 397 -28.62 19.46 -11.73
C CYS A 397 -29.13 18.28 -10.89
N LYS A 398 -29.78 17.31 -11.53
CA LYS A 398 -30.16 16.04 -10.89
C LYS A 398 -28.94 15.13 -10.74
N SER A 399 -28.93 14.28 -9.72
CA SER A 399 -27.83 13.34 -9.45
C SER A 399 -27.48 12.45 -10.65
N GLU A 400 -28.49 12.00 -11.41
CA GLU A 400 -28.28 11.18 -12.60
C GLU A 400 -27.48 11.92 -13.69
N ALA A 401 -27.79 13.19 -13.93
CA ALA A 401 -27.03 13.99 -14.89
C ALA A 401 -25.57 14.19 -14.44
N ALA A 402 -25.34 14.42 -13.15
CA ALA A 402 -23.99 14.51 -12.60
C ALA A 402 -23.21 13.21 -12.80
N SER A 403 -23.86 12.04 -12.60
CA SER A 403 -23.23 10.73 -12.80
C SER A 403 -22.85 10.44 -14.26
N GLN A 404 -23.53 11.10 -15.21
CA GLN A 404 -23.27 11.01 -16.65
C GLN A 404 -22.32 12.12 -17.15
N GLY A 405 -21.68 12.87 -16.24
CA GLY A 405 -20.66 13.87 -16.57
C GLY A 405 -21.14 15.32 -16.67
N ALA A 406 -22.40 15.62 -16.30
CA ALA A 406 -22.84 17.01 -16.19
C ALA A 406 -22.06 17.72 -15.07
N THR A 407 -21.61 18.93 -15.34
CA THR A 407 -21.01 19.79 -14.33
C THR A 407 -22.12 20.45 -13.51
N CYS A 408 -22.03 20.41 -12.19
CA CYS A 408 -23.08 20.91 -11.32
C CYS A 408 -22.52 21.77 -10.21
N LEU A 409 -23.28 22.81 -9.85
CA LEU A 409 -22.92 23.79 -8.80
C LEU A 409 -21.48 24.29 -8.97
N CYS A 410 -21.09 24.60 -10.22
CA CYS A 410 -19.73 25.03 -10.53
C CYS A 410 -19.62 26.42 -11.15
N ASN A 411 -18.93 27.29 -10.43
CA ASN A 411 -18.62 28.66 -10.82
C ASN A 411 -17.11 28.93 -10.95
N GLN A 412 -16.30 27.87 -11.06
CA GLN A 412 -14.83 27.92 -11.11
C GLN A 412 -14.31 27.32 -12.43
N GLY A 413 -13.93 28.15 -13.40
CA GLY A 413 -13.44 27.66 -14.70
C GLY A 413 -11.93 27.63 -14.88
N GLY A 414 -11.17 28.38 -14.07
CA GLY A 414 -9.71 28.32 -14.14
C GLY A 414 -9.15 27.12 -13.39
N ARG A 415 -8.35 26.28 -14.05
CA ARG A 415 -7.78 25.05 -13.46
C ARG A 415 -6.27 24.92 -13.58
N THR A 416 -5.63 25.94 -14.15
CA THR A 416 -4.21 25.90 -14.49
C THR A 416 -3.44 26.83 -13.58
N VAL A 417 -2.42 26.30 -12.92
CA VAL A 417 -1.48 27.06 -12.10
C VAL A 417 -0.06 26.85 -12.63
N HIS A 418 0.60 27.95 -12.92
CA HIS A 418 2.00 28.04 -13.31
C HIS A 418 2.84 28.36 -12.08
N ILE A 419 4.09 27.90 -12.08
CA ILE A 419 5.10 28.32 -11.10
C ILE A 419 6.10 29.18 -11.86
N ASP A 420 6.33 30.40 -11.38
CA ASP A 420 7.24 31.36 -11.97
C ASP A 420 8.36 31.67 -10.99
N LYS A 421 9.60 31.62 -11.48
CA LYS A 421 10.79 32.04 -10.73
C LYS A 421 11.09 33.50 -11.05
N VAL A 422 11.32 34.29 -10.01
CA VAL A 422 11.78 35.67 -10.18
C VAL A 422 13.27 35.67 -10.46
N MET A 423 13.63 36.22 -11.60
CA MET A 423 15.01 36.45 -12.05
C MET A 423 15.37 37.93 -11.85
N GLY A 424 16.59 38.32 -12.24
CA GLY A 424 17.05 39.71 -12.14
C GLY A 424 16.13 40.69 -12.88
N ALA A 425 16.07 41.93 -12.40
CA ALA A 425 15.25 43.01 -12.96
C ALA A 425 13.73 42.69 -13.07
N HIS A 426 13.17 42.00 -12.08
CA HIS A 426 11.72 41.66 -12.00
C HIS A 426 11.23 40.74 -13.11
N ARG A 427 12.13 40.05 -13.81
CA ARG A 427 11.76 39.17 -14.91
C ARG A 427 11.28 37.83 -14.37
N LEU A 428 10.12 37.39 -14.82
CA LEU A 428 9.56 36.08 -14.47
C LEU A 428 10.04 35.05 -15.48
N LYS A 429 10.51 33.91 -14.99
CA LYS A 429 10.83 32.75 -15.81
C LYS A 429 9.90 31.61 -15.42
N PRO A 430 9.05 31.12 -16.34
CA PRO A 430 8.15 30.03 -16.04
C PRO A 430 8.97 28.77 -15.78
N PHE A 431 8.59 28.05 -14.73
CA PHE A 431 9.12 26.75 -14.40
C PHE A 431 8.57 25.70 -15.38
N LYS A 432 9.40 24.70 -15.75
CA LYS A 432 8.98 23.60 -16.62
C LYS A 432 8.03 22.67 -15.86
N GLY A 433 6.73 22.84 -16.06
CA GLY A 433 5.70 22.03 -15.44
C GLY A 433 4.51 22.87 -14.99
N VAL A 434 3.34 22.59 -15.56
CA VAL A 434 2.10 23.30 -15.25
C VAL A 434 1.20 22.38 -14.43
N MET A 435 0.69 22.87 -13.30
CA MET A 435 -0.27 22.12 -12.51
C MET A 435 -1.68 22.35 -13.07
N ARG A 436 -2.34 21.27 -13.49
CA ARG A 436 -3.73 21.30 -13.98
C ARG A 436 -4.61 20.45 -13.09
N PHE A 437 -5.70 21.02 -12.61
CA PHE A 437 -6.69 20.31 -11.79
C PHE A 437 -7.79 19.69 -12.68
N PRO A 438 -8.29 18.47 -12.36
CA PRO A 438 -9.36 17.84 -13.13
C PRO A 438 -10.61 18.72 -13.23
N LEU A 439 -11.24 18.75 -14.41
CA LEU A 439 -12.46 19.56 -14.67
C LEU A 439 -13.63 19.15 -13.77
N SER A 440 -13.74 17.86 -13.42
CA SER A 440 -14.76 17.31 -12.52
C SER A 440 -14.78 17.93 -11.12
N ASN A 441 -13.65 18.46 -10.65
CA ASN A 441 -13.51 18.94 -9.27
C ASN A 441 -13.70 20.45 -9.20
N CYS A 442 -14.95 20.91 -9.10
CA CYS A 442 -15.22 22.34 -9.07
C CYS A 442 -14.50 23.09 -7.93
N ASN A 443 -14.48 22.48 -6.75
CA ASN A 443 -13.80 23.03 -5.58
C ASN A 443 -12.52 22.24 -5.30
N VAL A 444 -11.38 22.91 -5.42
CA VAL A 444 -10.05 22.31 -5.21
C VAL A 444 -9.66 22.21 -3.73
N SER A 445 -10.37 22.86 -2.81
CA SER A 445 -10.06 22.86 -1.38
C SER A 445 -10.05 21.46 -0.73
N TYR A 446 -10.74 20.51 -1.36
CA TYR A 446 -10.85 19.11 -0.90
C TYR A 446 -10.01 18.13 -1.72
N VAL A 447 -9.23 18.60 -2.70
CA VAL A 447 -8.37 17.74 -3.50
C VAL A 447 -7.22 17.23 -2.62
N LYS A 448 -7.10 15.90 -2.51
CA LYS A 448 -5.95 15.24 -1.89
C LYS A 448 -4.77 15.36 -2.86
N ILE A 449 -3.63 15.90 -2.41
CA ILE A 449 -2.36 15.79 -3.16
C ILE A 449 -1.87 14.36 -2.95
N PRO A 450 -1.48 13.61 -4.00
CA PRO A 450 -0.99 12.27 -3.80
C PRO A 450 0.38 12.37 -3.12
N PRO A 451 0.75 11.40 -2.27
CA PRO A 451 2.11 11.38 -1.74
C PRO A 451 3.10 11.27 -2.90
N VAL A 452 4.23 11.96 -2.78
CA VAL A 452 5.26 11.99 -3.82
C VAL A 452 6.52 11.32 -3.31
N PHE A 453 6.89 10.24 -3.98
CA PHE A 453 8.19 9.62 -3.83
C PHE A 453 9.26 10.43 -4.55
N ILE A 454 10.43 10.49 -3.95
CA ILE A 454 11.57 11.27 -4.40
C ILE A 454 12.75 10.31 -4.41
N GLY A 455 13.08 9.76 -5.57
CA GLY A 455 14.25 8.93 -5.76
C GLY A 455 15.43 9.74 -6.31
N LEU A 456 16.62 9.20 -6.11
CA LEU A 456 17.87 9.74 -6.63
C LEU A 456 18.56 8.74 -7.55
N TYR A 457 19.12 9.26 -8.63
CA TYR A 457 20.16 8.62 -9.42
C TYR A 457 21.49 9.31 -9.15
N LEU A 458 22.56 8.55 -8.96
CA LEU A 458 23.90 9.13 -8.83
C LEU A 458 24.58 9.15 -10.18
N LEU A 459 24.91 10.34 -10.66
CA LEU A 459 25.75 10.51 -11.84
C LEU A 459 27.21 10.58 -11.37
N MET A 460 27.93 9.47 -11.52
CA MET A 460 29.34 9.35 -11.15
C MET A 460 30.20 9.58 -12.41
N ASP A 461 30.70 10.80 -12.57
CA ASP A 461 31.34 11.25 -13.81
C ASP A 461 32.75 10.67 -14.04
N ASP A 462 33.39 10.19 -12.97
CA ASP A 462 34.71 9.55 -13.00
C ASP A 462 34.68 8.10 -13.55
N ASN A 463 33.48 7.54 -13.74
CA ASN A 463 33.30 6.19 -14.29
C ASN A 463 32.30 6.20 -15.45
N VAL A 464 32.80 5.91 -16.66
CA VAL A 464 32.00 5.93 -17.90
C VAL A 464 30.84 4.93 -17.88
N PHE A 465 31.01 3.77 -17.22
CA PHE A 465 29.96 2.75 -17.13
C PHE A 465 28.88 3.17 -16.12
N ALA A 466 29.28 3.73 -14.98
CA ALA A 466 28.35 4.25 -13.98
C ALA A 466 27.47 5.37 -14.55
N SER A 467 28.10 6.37 -15.18
CA SER A 467 27.41 7.49 -15.82
C SER A 467 26.50 7.03 -16.97
N THR A 468 26.97 6.13 -17.83
CA THR A 468 26.16 5.59 -18.94
C THR A 468 24.95 4.80 -18.44
N ALA A 469 25.12 3.92 -17.45
CA ALA A 469 24.03 3.16 -16.87
C ALA A 469 23.00 4.07 -16.19
N CYS A 470 23.46 5.08 -15.43
CA CYS A 470 22.63 6.10 -14.81
C CYS A 470 21.71 6.81 -15.83
N LEU A 471 22.27 7.23 -16.97
CA LEU A 471 21.50 7.85 -18.06
C LEU A 471 20.51 6.87 -18.73
N GLN A 472 20.84 5.58 -18.85
CA GLN A 472 19.91 4.57 -19.36
C GLN A 472 18.71 4.38 -18.42
N PHE A 473 18.94 4.33 -17.11
CA PHE A 473 17.87 4.22 -16.13
C PHE A 473 16.88 5.39 -16.20
N ASP A 474 17.37 6.63 -16.37
CA ASP A 474 16.52 7.82 -16.49
C ASP A 474 15.63 7.80 -17.75
N ILE A 475 16.21 7.43 -18.90
CA ILE A 475 15.44 7.30 -20.16
C ILE A 475 14.28 6.30 -19.97
N VAL A 476 14.56 5.19 -19.31
CA VAL A 476 13.58 4.13 -19.11
C VAL A 476 12.56 4.51 -18.05
N PHE A 477 12.96 5.21 -17.00
CA PHE A 477 12.05 5.77 -16.02
C PHE A 477 11.00 6.67 -16.70
N ALA A 478 11.45 7.57 -17.59
CA ALA A 478 10.55 8.41 -18.36
C ALA A 478 9.59 7.60 -19.25
N ALA A 479 10.11 6.56 -19.92
CA ALA A 479 9.32 5.67 -20.77
C ALA A 479 8.26 4.89 -19.98
N ALA A 480 8.64 4.28 -18.85
CA ALA A 480 7.72 3.56 -17.96
C ALA A 480 6.64 4.49 -17.37
N SER A 481 7.01 5.74 -17.08
CA SER A 481 6.10 6.76 -16.57
C SER A 481 5.07 7.22 -17.62
N SER A 482 5.48 7.34 -18.89
CA SER A 482 4.57 7.76 -19.98
C SER A 482 3.41 6.79 -20.27
N LEU A 483 3.53 5.52 -19.87
CA LEU A 483 2.46 4.52 -20.04
C LEU A 483 1.29 4.68 -19.05
N HIS A 484 1.32 5.66 -18.15
CA HIS A 484 0.23 5.90 -17.21
C HIS A 484 -0.68 7.03 -17.72
N GLU A 485 -1.95 6.70 -17.96
CA GLU A 485 -2.92 7.57 -18.62
C GLU A 485 -3.42 8.74 -17.74
N ARG A 486 -3.29 8.64 -16.41
CA ARG A 486 -3.75 9.70 -15.49
C ARG A 486 -2.64 10.69 -15.17
N TRP A 487 -2.72 11.86 -15.78
CA TRP A 487 -1.74 12.96 -15.64
C TRP A 487 -1.51 13.42 -14.19
N TRP A 488 -2.48 13.24 -13.28
CA TRP A 488 -2.30 13.55 -11.86
C TRP A 488 -1.48 12.49 -11.10
N GLU A 489 -1.45 11.24 -11.61
CA GLU A 489 -0.72 10.08 -11.04
C GLU A 489 0.72 10.00 -11.58
N GLN A 490 0.98 10.56 -12.77
CA GLN A 490 2.33 10.67 -13.37
C GLN A 490 3.35 11.37 -12.46
N GLY A 491 2.90 12.11 -11.44
CA GLY A 491 3.74 12.82 -10.50
C GLY A 491 3.89 12.18 -9.12
N MET A 492 3.54 10.90 -8.94
CA MET A 492 3.76 10.18 -7.68
C MET A 492 5.21 9.72 -7.49
N LEU A 493 5.95 9.50 -8.59
CA LEU A 493 7.35 9.11 -8.58
C LEU A 493 8.18 10.18 -9.29
N LEU A 494 9.15 10.78 -8.59
CA LEU A 494 10.09 11.74 -9.15
C LEU A 494 11.51 11.26 -8.93
N LEU A 495 12.31 11.24 -9.99
CA LEU A 495 13.73 10.90 -9.94
C LEU A 495 14.57 12.15 -10.22
N ASN A 496 15.61 12.35 -9.43
CA ASN A 496 16.54 13.48 -9.56
C ASN A 496 17.98 12.96 -9.63
N PHE A 497 18.83 13.67 -10.38
CA PHE A 497 20.26 13.38 -10.39
C PHE A 497 20.98 14.05 -9.21
N LEU A 498 21.87 13.29 -8.60
CA LEU A 498 22.92 13.79 -7.70
C LEU A 498 24.25 13.61 -8.42
N GLN A 499 24.92 14.73 -8.72
CA GLN A 499 26.26 14.75 -9.29
C GLN A 499 27.26 14.31 -8.23
N SER A 500 28.15 13.37 -8.55
CA SER A 500 29.13 12.83 -7.61
C SER A 500 30.27 12.10 -8.34
N ASN A 501 31.10 11.37 -7.59
CA ASN A 501 32.12 10.46 -8.09
C ASN A 501 32.08 9.13 -7.30
N THR A 502 32.79 8.10 -7.76
CA THR A 502 32.76 6.78 -7.11
C THR A 502 33.28 6.79 -5.68
N TYR A 503 34.23 7.68 -5.34
CA TYR A 503 34.86 7.75 -4.01
C TYR A 503 34.02 8.51 -2.97
N ASP A 504 33.49 9.68 -3.32
CA ASP A 504 32.78 10.59 -2.40
C ASP A 504 31.26 10.37 -2.36
N SER A 505 30.71 9.52 -3.23
CA SER A 505 29.26 9.25 -3.37
C SER A 505 28.47 9.07 -2.08
N ALA A 506 29.01 8.34 -1.09
CA ALA A 506 28.34 8.16 0.20
C ALA A 506 28.32 9.46 1.04
N GLY A 507 29.37 10.27 0.97
CA GLY A 507 29.44 11.59 1.61
C GLY A 507 28.48 12.58 0.98
N ASP A 508 28.46 12.64 -0.36
CA ASP A 508 27.55 13.49 -1.12
C ASP A 508 26.09 13.13 -0.85
N LEU A 509 25.77 11.83 -0.77
CA LEU A 509 24.43 11.36 -0.45
C LEU A 509 24.00 11.78 0.97
N ARG A 510 24.90 11.72 1.97
CA ARG A 510 24.62 12.20 3.33
C ARG A 510 24.38 13.71 3.36
N SER A 511 25.19 14.47 2.62
CA SER A 511 25.04 15.93 2.48
C SER A 511 23.70 16.31 1.84
N GLU A 512 23.31 15.57 0.80
CA GLU A 512 22.02 15.72 0.14
C GLU A 512 20.87 15.43 1.12
N LEU A 513 20.94 14.36 1.92
CA LEU A 513 19.91 14.03 2.92
C LEU A 513 19.78 15.07 4.06
N GLN A 514 20.87 15.73 4.45
CA GLN A 514 20.84 16.79 5.45
C GLN A 514 20.15 18.06 4.94
N SER A 515 20.31 18.36 3.65
CA SER A 515 19.83 19.60 3.05
C SER A 515 18.46 19.44 2.38
N ARG A 516 18.17 18.27 1.83
CA ARG A 516 17.02 18.00 0.98
C ARG A 516 16.40 16.64 1.28
N ARG A 517 15.12 16.53 0.98
CA ARG A 517 14.37 15.28 1.08
C ARG A 517 14.69 14.38 -0.10
N ALA A 518 14.85 13.10 0.22
CA ALA A 518 14.90 11.99 -0.70
C ALA A 518 14.46 10.74 0.06
N HIS A 519 13.92 9.77 -0.67
CA HIS A 519 13.32 8.56 -0.10
C HIS A 519 14.07 7.29 -0.55
N ALA A 520 14.63 7.29 -1.76
CA ALA A 520 15.45 6.17 -2.20
C ALA A 520 16.54 6.55 -3.20
N VAL A 521 17.46 5.62 -3.41
CA VAL A 521 18.40 5.60 -4.53
C VAL A 521 18.08 4.41 -5.42
N LEU A 522 18.10 4.62 -6.73
CA LEU A 522 17.90 3.59 -7.75
C LEU A 522 19.13 3.50 -8.64
N GLY A 523 19.37 2.33 -9.24
CA GLY A 523 20.43 2.14 -10.23
C GLY A 523 21.82 1.97 -9.62
N VAL A 524 22.83 2.63 -10.19
CA VAL A 524 24.25 2.39 -9.85
C VAL A 524 24.61 2.98 -8.50
N VAL A 525 25.25 2.18 -7.65
CA VAL A 525 25.70 2.60 -6.31
C VAL A 525 27.06 2.00 -5.96
N THR A 526 27.71 2.57 -4.94
CA THR A 526 28.88 1.99 -4.28
C THR A 526 28.47 1.29 -2.98
N ASP A 527 29.28 0.35 -2.49
CA ASP A 527 28.94 -0.38 -1.25
C ASP A 527 28.84 0.57 -0.04
N ALA A 528 29.70 1.59 0.02
CA ALA A 528 29.69 2.60 1.09
C ALA A 528 28.38 3.40 1.16
N MET A 529 27.65 3.54 0.05
CA MET A 529 26.34 4.20 0.04
C MET A 529 25.27 3.35 0.72
N LEU A 530 25.34 2.03 0.62
CA LEU A 530 24.30 1.12 1.14
C LEU A 530 24.14 1.23 2.66
N ASP A 531 25.16 1.73 3.36
CA ASP A 531 25.18 1.97 4.81
C ASP A 531 24.68 3.38 5.20
N VAL A 532 24.20 4.19 4.24
CA VAL A 532 23.59 5.50 4.53
C VAL A 532 22.18 5.31 5.08
N GLU A 533 21.98 5.70 6.34
CA GLU A 533 20.69 5.65 7.02
C GLU A 533 19.67 6.66 6.47
N GLY A 534 18.38 6.40 6.71
CA GLY A 534 17.29 7.27 6.25
C GLY A 534 17.01 7.20 4.74
N MET A 535 17.65 6.27 4.03
CA MET A 535 17.51 6.06 2.59
C MET A 535 17.25 4.60 2.26
N THR A 536 16.34 4.33 1.32
CA THR A 536 16.12 3.00 0.75
C THR A 536 16.89 2.83 -0.56
N PHE A 537 17.45 1.66 -0.83
CA PHE A 537 18.12 1.35 -2.09
C PHE A 537 17.28 0.32 -2.84
N ILE A 538 16.81 0.66 -4.04
CA ILE A 538 15.90 -0.18 -4.80
C ILE A 538 16.65 -0.75 -5.99
N ASP A 539 16.78 -2.07 -5.98
CA ASP A 539 17.55 -2.86 -6.91
C ASP A 539 18.94 -2.28 -7.23
N PRO A 540 19.78 -2.04 -6.21
CA PRO A 540 21.07 -1.38 -6.41
C PRO A 540 22.00 -2.24 -7.28
N LEU A 541 22.59 -1.59 -8.28
CA LEU A 541 23.60 -2.15 -9.17
C LEU A 541 24.99 -1.72 -8.72
N LEU A 542 25.78 -2.68 -8.20
CA LEU A 542 27.15 -2.42 -7.76
C LEU A 542 28.11 -2.49 -8.95
N LEU A 543 29.13 -1.62 -8.96
CA LEU A 543 30.20 -1.62 -9.97
C LEU A 543 31.14 -2.81 -9.85
N GLU A 544 31.23 -3.40 -8.66
CA GLU A 544 32.00 -4.62 -8.39
C GLU A 544 31.06 -5.70 -7.85
N PRO A 545 31.29 -6.98 -8.19
CA PRO A 545 30.52 -8.07 -7.62
C PRO A 545 30.77 -8.16 -6.12
N ARG A 546 29.71 -8.38 -5.34
CA ARG A 546 29.73 -8.54 -3.89
C ARG A 546 28.71 -9.58 -3.46
N LEU A 547 29.01 -10.29 -2.36
CA LEU A 547 28.01 -11.12 -1.71
C LEU A 547 26.96 -10.23 -1.02
N ASN A 548 25.72 -10.71 -1.01
CA ASN A 548 24.60 -10.04 -0.42
C ASN A 548 24.69 -10.10 1.11
N ARG A 549 24.84 -8.93 1.74
CA ARG A 549 24.70 -8.76 3.18
C ARG A 549 23.31 -8.21 3.45
N PHE A 550 22.57 -8.85 4.36
CA PHE A 550 21.22 -8.39 4.68
C PHE A 550 21.28 -6.98 5.28
N ARG A 551 20.79 -6.01 4.50
CA ARG A 551 20.56 -4.63 4.91
C ARG A 551 19.10 -4.34 4.65
N ARG A 552 18.34 -4.00 5.70
CA ARG A 552 16.89 -3.83 5.59
C ARG A 552 16.50 -2.73 4.60
N ASN A 553 17.26 -1.65 4.59
CA ASN A 553 17.06 -0.51 3.70
C ASN A 553 17.46 -0.81 2.24
N VAL A 554 18.06 -1.96 1.95
CA VAL A 554 18.35 -2.40 0.59
C VAL A 554 17.27 -3.37 0.16
N ILE A 555 16.68 -3.17 -1.02
CA ILE A 555 15.67 -4.06 -1.60
C ILE A 555 16.23 -4.60 -2.91
N ARG A 556 16.49 -5.91 -2.98
CA ARG A 556 17.00 -6.56 -4.20
C ARG A 556 15.83 -7.09 -5.03
N LEU A 557 15.70 -6.66 -6.28
CA LEU A 557 14.68 -7.15 -7.21
C LEU A 557 15.28 -8.11 -8.25
N SER A 558 16.54 -7.89 -8.61
CA SER A 558 17.34 -8.70 -9.51
C SER A 558 18.11 -9.81 -8.78
N PRO A 559 18.50 -10.89 -9.47
CA PRO A 559 19.14 -12.05 -8.84
C PRO A 559 20.45 -11.67 -8.15
N THR A 560 20.59 -12.01 -6.88
CA THR A 560 21.88 -11.84 -6.18
C THR A 560 22.94 -12.81 -6.73
N LEU A 561 24.20 -12.56 -6.43
CA LEU A 561 25.31 -13.41 -6.90
C LEU A 561 25.13 -14.88 -6.44
N GLU A 562 24.66 -15.08 -5.21
CA GLU A 562 24.40 -16.39 -4.63
C GLU A 562 23.26 -17.11 -5.37
N GLN A 563 22.17 -16.39 -5.69
CA GLN A 563 21.07 -16.98 -6.45
C GLN A 563 21.52 -17.40 -7.86
N GLN A 564 22.38 -16.60 -8.50
CA GLN A 564 22.95 -16.94 -9.80
C GLN A 564 23.84 -18.19 -9.71
N PHE A 565 24.75 -18.27 -8.73
CA PHE A 565 25.56 -19.48 -8.50
C PHE A 565 24.71 -20.71 -8.24
N PHE A 566 23.69 -20.61 -7.39
CA PHE A 566 22.82 -21.72 -7.03
C PHE A 566 22.05 -22.27 -8.23
N VAL A 567 21.46 -21.39 -9.05
CA VAL A 567 20.67 -21.78 -10.22
C VAL A 567 21.56 -22.37 -11.33
N ILE A 568 22.74 -21.80 -11.56
CA ILE A 568 23.70 -22.34 -12.53
C ILE A 568 24.24 -23.70 -12.04
N ALA A 569 24.57 -23.85 -10.75
CA ALA A 569 25.01 -25.11 -10.18
C ALA A 569 23.94 -26.22 -10.34
N LYS A 570 22.66 -25.88 -10.13
CA LYS A 570 21.54 -26.80 -10.37
C LYS A 570 21.44 -27.24 -11.84
N TYR A 571 21.67 -26.31 -12.78
CA TYR A 571 21.72 -26.62 -14.21
C TYR A 571 22.89 -27.56 -14.54
N LEU A 572 24.07 -27.30 -13.97
CA LEU A 572 25.26 -28.14 -14.15
C LEU A 572 25.07 -29.55 -13.59
N GLY A 573 24.48 -29.70 -12.40
CA GLY A 573 24.20 -31.02 -11.81
C GLY A 573 23.30 -31.92 -12.67
N LYS A 574 22.56 -31.35 -13.63
CA LYS A 574 21.76 -32.10 -14.61
C LYS A 574 22.46 -32.34 -15.95
N THR A 575 23.49 -31.55 -16.28
CA THR A 575 24.03 -31.46 -17.64
C THR A 575 25.53 -31.74 -17.76
N SER A 576 26.30 -31.78 -16.66
CA SER A 576 27.77 -31.94 -16.70
C SER A 576 28.31 -33.14 -15.91
N GLY A 577 29.52 -33.57 -16.29
CA GLY A 577 30.26 -34.72 -15.74
C GLY A 577 31.11 -34.43 -14.50
N GLY A 578 30.55 -33.70 -13.53
CA GLY A 578 31.02 -33.76 -12.14
C GLY A 578 32.07 -32.74 -11.67
N SER A 579 32.61 -31.83 -12.50
CA SER A 579 33.49 -30.76 -12.00
C SER A 579 33.46 -29.43 -12.77
N ALA A 580 33.63 -28.31 -12.06
CA ALA A 580 33.77 -26.96 -12.61
C ALA A 580 35.02 -26.25 -12.07
N HIS A 581 35.47 -25.20 -12.74
CA HIS A 581 36.55 -24.32 -12.32
C HIS A 581 36.02 -22.89 -12.07
N ALA A 582 36.77 -22.05 -11.35
CA ALA A 582 36.39 -20.65 -11.14
C ALA A 582 37.60 -19.71 -11.22
N VAL A 583 37.38 -18.53 -11.79
CA VAL A 583 38.30 -17.39 -11.79
C VAL A 583 37.54 -16.19 -11.21
N ILE A 584 37.96 -15.70 -10.05
CA ILE A 584 37.21 -14.69 -9.29
C ILE A 584 38.14 -13.52 -8.99
N ARG A 585 37.82 -12.34 -9.55
CA ARG A 585 38.49 -11.07 -9.26
C ARG A 585 37.60 -10.20 -8.38
N SER A 586 37.86 -10.18 -7.08
CA SER A 586 37.08 -9.37 -6.12
C SER A 586 37.83 -9.23 -4.80
N GLY A 587 37.58 -8.15 -4.07
CA GLY A 587 37.99 -8.04 -2.67
C GLY A 587 37.38 -9.11 -1.75
N GLU A 588 36.31 -9.79 -2.18
CA GLU A 588 35.62 -10.88 -1.46
C GLU A 588 35.80 -12.24 -2.15
N ALA A 589 36.83 -12.40 -2.99
CA ALA A 589 36.96 -13.56 -3.88
C ALA A 589 36.94 -14.91 -3.14
N ALA A 590 37.58 -15.01 -1.97
CA ALA A 590 37.60 -16.22 -1.16
C ALA A 590 36.19 -16.62 -0.66
N ALA A 591 35.42 -15.66 -0.16
CA ALA A 591 34.07 -15.92 0.32
C ALA A 591 33.12 -16.31 -0.83
N MET A 592 33.26 -15.66 -2.00
CA MET A 592 32.51 -16.04 -3.19
C MET A 592 32.84 -17.47 -3.64
N ALA A 593 34.11 -17.87 -3.58
CA ALA A 593 34.53 -19.23 -3.90
C ALA A 593 33.90 -20.26 -2.96
N ASP A 594 33.76 -19.94 -1.67
CA ASP A 594 33.10 -20.82 -0.70
C ASP A 594 31.61 -20.97 -0.98
N VAL A 595 30.89 -19.87 -1.28
CA VAL A 595 29.47 -19.93 -1.67
C VAL A 595 29.28 -20.70 -2.97
N LEU A 596 30.16 -20.49 -3.96
CA LEU A 596 30.15 -21.24 -5.21
C LEU A 596 30.39 -22.74 -4.96
N ARG A 597 31.35 -23.09 -4.10
CA ARG A 597 31.62 -24.48 -3.71
C ARG A 597 30.39 -25.13 -3.08
N LEU A 598 29.77 -24.46 -2.10
CA LEU A 598 28.54 -24.94 -1.45
C LEU A 598 27.40 -25.12 -2.45
N SER A 599 27.25 -24.19 -3.39
CA SER A 599 26.25 -24.26 -4.46
C SER A 599 26.45 -25.49 -5.35
N LEU A 600 27.69 -25.70 -5.81
CA LEU A 600 28.06 -26.83 -6.67
C LEU A 600 27.90 -28.19 -5.94
N GLU A 601 28.41 -28.30 -4.71
CA GLU A 601 28.34 -29.52 -3.91
C GLU A 601 26.88 -29.92 -3.60
N THR A 602 26.00 -28.94 -3.39
CA THR A 602 24.57 -29.18 -3.16
C THR A 602 23.93 -29.97 -4.31
N PHE A 603 24.39 -29.76 -5.54
CA PHE A 603 23.90 -30.42 -6.76
C PHE A 603 24.86 -31.49 -7.31
N GLY A 604 25.83 -31.95 -6.51
CA GLY A 604 26.73 -33.05 -6.88
C GLY A 604 27.83 -32.68 -7.88
N VAL A 605 28.13 -31.39 -8.05
CA VAL A 605 29.22 -30.90 -8.88
C VAL A 605 30.41 -30.53 -7.99
N SER A 606 31.62 -30.96 -8.33
CA SER A 606 32.83 -30.59 -7.59
C SER A 606 33.47 -29.30 -8.11
N LEU A 607 34.04 -28.48 -7.24
CA LEU A 607 34.84 -27.32 -7.64
C LEU A 607 36.32 -27.75 -7.71
N ALA A 608 36.82 -28.02 -8.93
CA ALA A 608 38.13 -28.63 -9.17
C ALA A 608 39.30 -27.66 -8.96
N SER A 609 39.14 -26.40 -9.38
CA SER A 609 40.12 -25.35 -9.11
C SER A 609 39.44 -24.00 -8.96
N VAL A 610 40.09 -23.12 -8.20
CA VAL A 610 39.69 -21.72 -8.03
C VAL A 610 40.94 -20.86 -8.11
N THR A 611 40.93 -19.89 -9.02
CA THR A 611 41.95 -18.84 -9.12
C THR A 611 41.35 -17.54 -8.57
N LEU A 612 42.00 -16.98 -7.54
CA LEU A 612 41.61 -15.71 -6.93
C LEU A 612 42.54 -14.61 -7.45
N LEU A 613 41.97 -13.55 -8.00
CA LEU A 613 42.70 -12.45 -8.63
C LEU A 613 42.50 -11.13 -7.87
N ALA A 614 43.53 -10.30 -7.83
CA ALA A 614 43.44 -8.90 -7.42
C ALA A 614 42.88 -8.02 -8.55
N GLY A 615 42.36 -6.83 -8.22
CA GLY A 615 41.65 -5.95 -9.17
C GLY A 615 42.44 -5.56 -10.43
N GLY A 616 43.78 -5.56 -10.37
CA GLY A 616 44.66 -5.24 -11.51
C GLY A 616 45.15 -6.44 -12.32
N ASP A 617 44.83 -7.67 -11.92
CA ASP A 617 45.32 -8.86 -12.60
C ASP A 617 44.58 -9.11 -13.91
N VAL A 618 45.32 -9.62 -14.91
CA VAL A 618 44.81 -9.96 -16.23
C VAL A 618 44.03 -11.27 -16.17
N LEU A 619 42.71 -11.22 -16.41
CA LEU A 619 41.83 -12.38 -16.29
C LEU A 619 42.13 -13.47 -17.32
N ALA A 620 42.50 -13.05 -18.54
CA ALA A 620 42.71 -13.93 -19.69
C ALA A 620 43.74 -15.03 -19.44
N ASP A 621 44.83 -14.72 -18.72
CA ASP A 621 45.97 -15.62 -18.50
C ASP A 621 45.64 -16.78 -17.54
N HIS A 622 44.48 -16.71 -16.88
CA HIS A 622 44.05 -17.65 -15.85
C HIS A 622 42.83 -18.50 -16.26
N LEU A 623 42.33 -18.33 -17.49
CA LEU A 623 41.18 -19.09 -17.98
C LEU A 623 41.56 -20.55 -18.31
N PRO A 624 40.91 -21.55 -17.70
CA PRO A 624 41.16 -22.97 -18.01
C PRO A 624 40.81 -23.31 -19.46
N ALA A 625 41.58 -24.23 -20.06
CA ALA A 625 41.43 -24.65 -21.46
C ALA A 625 40.34 -25.72 -21.69
N GLU A 626 39.75 -26.30 -20.63
CA GLU A 626 38.70 -27.32 -20.73
C GLU A 626 37.63 -27.19 -19.61
N ARG A 627 36.41 -27.68 -19.90
CA ARG A 627 35.25 -27.79 -18.98
C ARG A 627 34.54 -26.46 -18.66
N ASP A 628 33.70 -26.50 -17.64
CA ASP A 628 32.86 -25.40 -17.16
C ASP A 628 33.68 -24.44 -16.27
N VAL A 629 33.66 -23.14 -16.57
CA VAL A 629 34.44 -22.10 -15.87
C VAL A 629 33.53 -20.96 -15.43
N PHE A 630 33.47 -20.69 -14.13
CA PHE A 630 32.84 -19.49 -13.58
C PHE A 630 33.82 -18.32 -13.63
N VAL A 631 33.37 -17.17 -14.14
CA VAL A 631 34.17 -15.95 -14.25
C VAL A 631 33.42 -14.80 -13.60
N VAL A 632 34.03 -14.21 -12.57
CA VAL A 632 33.42 -13.16 -11.73
C VAL A 632 34.42 -12.01 -11.61
N GLY A 633 33.97 -10.77 -11.72
CA GLY A 633 34.82 -9.58 -11.64
C GLY A 633 35.35 -9.16 -13.00
N ILE A 634 34.48 -9.04 -13.99
CA ILE A 634 34.80 -8.78 -15.40
C ILE A 634 34.95 -7.27 -15.63
N SER A 635 36.02 -6.88 -16.32
CA SER A 635 36.25 -5.52 -16.82
C SER A 635 35.92 -5.43 -18.32
N ALA A 636 35.90 -4.21 -18.85
CA ALA A 636 35.61 -3.99 -20.28
C ALA A 636 36.54 -4.78 -21.22
N ASP A 637 37.84 -4.83 -20.91
CA ASP A 637 38.85 -5.52 -21.73
C ASP A 637 38.67 -7.05 -21.73
N ASP A 638 38.02 -7.60 -20.70
CA ASP A 638 37.86 -9.03 -20.53
C ASP A 638 36.79 -9.62 -21.45
N ALA A 639 35.79 -8.84 -21.90
CA ALA A 639 34.75 -9.32 -22.81
C ALA A 639 35.36 -9.86 -24.12
N GLY A 640 36.32 -9.13 -24.69
CA GLY A 640 37.08 -9.56 -25.87
C GLY A 640 38.05 -10.70 -25.60
N ALA A 641 38.59 -10.80 -24.38
CA ALA A 641 39.42 -11.94 -23.98
C ALA A 641 38.60 -13.23 -23.87
N ILE A 642 37.42 -13.17 -23.23
CA ILE A 642 36.48 -14.30 -23.11
C ILE A 642 36.03 -14.77 -24.48
N ALA A 643 35.68 -13.85 -25.40
CA ALA A 643 35.29 -14.19 -26.76
C ALA A 643 36.38 -15.00 -27.50
N ARG A 644 37.64 -14.52 -27.45
CA ARG A 644 38.78 -15.23 -28.05
C ARG A 644 39.05 -16.58 -27.39
N HIS A 645 38.94 -16.65 -26.06
CA HIS A 645 39.16 -17.87 -25.30
C HIS A 645 38.16 -18.97 -25.66
N VAL A 646 36.87 -18.62 -25.66
CA VAL A 646 35.80 -19.56 -25.99
C VAL A 646 35.90 -19.98 -27.46
N ALA A 647 36.18 -19.07 -28.38
CA ALA A 647 36.37 -19.38 -29.80
C ALA A 647 37.57 -20.31 -30.05
N SER A 648 38.64 -20.22 -29.26
CA SER A 648 39.86 -21.02 -29.43
C SER A 648 39.78 -22.40 -28.76
N ASN A 649 38.83 -22.62 -27.85
CA ASN A 649 38.72 -23.84 -27.05
C ASN A 649 37.30 -24.40 -27.10
N ASP A 650 37.02 -25.34 -28.01
CA ASP A 650 35.66 -25.87 -28.26
C ASP A 650 35.02 -26.60 -27.08
N GLY A 651 35.83 -27.12 -26.14
CA GLY A 651 35.37 -27.83 -24.93
C GLY A 651 35.07 -26.95 -23.72
N VAL A 652 35.13 -25.62 -23.82
CA VAL A 652 34.98 -24.68 -22.69
C VAL A 652 33.59 -24.04 -22.68
N ARG A 653 32.96 -23.96 -21.51
CA ARG A 653 31.79 -23.10 -21.26
C ARG A 653 32.10 -22.09 -20.17
N VAL A 654 31.77 -20.82 -20.38
CA VAL A 654 32.08 -19.73 -19.47
C VAL A 654 30.79 -19.19 -18.85
N PHE A 655 30.71 -19.18 -17.53
CA PHE A 655 29.58 -18.68 -16.76
C PHE A 655 29.91 -17.31 -16.18
N VAL A 656 29.15 -16.28 -16.56
CA VAL A 656 29.38 -14.88 -16.14
C VAL A 656 28.21 -14.37 -15.28
N VAL A 657 28.48 -13.36 -14.45
CA VAL A 657 27.45 -12.72 -13.62
C VAL A 657 26.61 -11.76 -14.46
N PHE A 658 25.29 -11.84 -14.33
CA PHE A 658 24.35 -11.06 -15.14
C PHE A 658 24.50 -9.55 -14.96
N SER A 659 24.75 -9.06 -13.74
CA SER A 659 24.92 -7.62 -13.50
C SER A 659 26.15 -7.04 -14.20
N GLU A 660 27.23 -7.82 -14.27
CA GLU A 660 28.47 -7.44 -14.96
C GLU A 660 28.25 -7.44 -16.48
N PHE A 661 27.59 -8.48 -17.00
CA PHE A 661 27.15 -8.52 -18.38
C PHE A 661 26.22 -7.35 -18.74
N ALA A 662 25.28 -7.00 -17.87
CA ALA A 662 24.34 -5.91 -18.11
C ALA A 662 25.06 -4.55 -18.19
N LEU A 663 26.00 -4.29 -17.27
CA LEU A 663 26.87 -3.10 -17.29
C LEU A 663 27.73 -3.04 -18.55
N LEU A 664 28.31 -4.18 -18.97
CA LEU A 664 29.23 -4.29 -20.10
C LEU A 664 28.55 -4.78 -21.38
N HIS A 665 27.23 -4.64 -21.50
CA HIS A 665 26.45 -5.22 -22.58
C HIS A 665 26.97 -4.81 -23.97
N ALA A 666 27.36 -3.55 -24.14
CA ALA A 666 27.92 -3.05 -25.39
C ALA A 666 29.23 -3.76 -25.77
N GLU A 667 30.11 -4.01 -24.79
CA GLU A 667 31.39 -4.71 -25.00
C GLU A 667 31.18 -6.18 -25.37
N PHE A 668 30.23 -6.86 -24.71
CA PHE A 668 29.86 -8.23 -25.07
C PHE A 668 29.24 -8.31 -26.47
N VAL A 669 28.33 -7.39 -26.83
CA VAL A 669 27.75 -7.34 -28.17
C VAL A 669 28.82 -7.08 -29.23
N ALA A 670 29.78 -6.20 -28.96
CA ALA A 670 30.89 -5.93 -29.87
C ALA A 670 31.82 -7.14 -30.02
N ALA A 671 32.19 -7.78 -28.91
CA ALA A 671 33.09 -8.92 -28.88
C ALA A 671 32.52 -10.18 -29.53
N PHE A 672 31.20 -10.40 -29.46
CA PHE A 672 30.54 -11.64 -29.92
C PHE A 672 29.74 -11.50 -31.23
N ARG A 673 29.83 -10.37 -31.94
CA ARG A 673 29.08 -10.15 -33.19
C ARG A 673 29.36 -11.20 -34.27
N ASP A 674 30.60 -11.68 -34.36
CA ASP A 674 31.07 -12.64 -35.38
C ASP A 674 31.94 -13.78 -34.79
N CYS A 675 31.89 -13.99 -33.47
CA CYS A 675 32.71 -14.99 -32.79
C CYS A 675 32.00 -16.33 -32.62
N ALA A 676 32.70 -17.43 -32.93
CA ALA A 676 32.24 -18.77 -32.62
C ALA A 676 32.16 -18.99 -31.09
N GLY A 677 31.18 -19.78 -30.64
CA GLY A 677 31.05 -20.16 -29.23
C GLY A 677 30.22 -19.20 -28.36
N VAL A 678 29.46 -18.27 -28.95
CA VAL A 678 28.52 -17.41 -28.22
C VAL A 678 27.47 -18.19 -27.40
N ASP A 679 27.09 -19.40 -27.85
CA ASP A 679 26.21 -20.31 -27.09
C ASP A 679 26.84 -20.88 -25.81
N ARG A 680 28.17 -20.80 -25.69
CA ARG A 680 28.96 -21.35 -24.57
C ARG A 680 29.29 -20.32 -23.50
N VAL A 681 28.92 -19.05 -23.70
CA VAL A 681 28.90 -18.05 -22.63
C VAL A 681 27.50 -18.02 -22.01
N VAL A 682 27.40 -18.20 -20.70
CA VAL A 682 26.13 -18.48 -20.02
C VAL A 682 25.97 -17.58 -18.80
N PHE A 683 24.74 -17.15 -18.52
CA PHE A 683 24.42 -16.39 -17.31
C PHE A 683 23.01 -16.74 -16.81
N ALA A 684 22.68 -16.30 -15.59
CA ALA A 684 21.36 -16.50 -15.00
C ALA A 684 20.64 -15.16 -14.81
N THR A 685 19.40 -15.06 -15.27
CA THR A 685 18.58 -13.84 -15.16
C THR A 685 17.11 -14.17 -14.86
N SER A 686 16.43 -13.28 -14.15
CA SER A 686 14.98 -13.31 -13.95
C SER A 686 14.23 -12.42 -14.96
N LEU A 687 14.93 -11.67 -15.82
CA LEU A 687 14.29 -10.75 -16.74
C LEU A 687 13.72 -11.48 -17.96
N PRO A 688 12.59 -11.00 -18.51
CA PRO A 688 12.16 -11.41 -19.84
C PRO A 688 13.10 -10.82 -20.89
N HIS A 689 12.99 -11.34 -22.11
CA HIS A 689 13.88 -10.93 -23.19
C HIS A 689 13.58 -9.50 -23.65
N TRP A 690 14.58 -8.62 -23.58
CA TRP A 690 14.43 -7.18 -23.84
C TRP A 690 14.26 -6.80 -25.30
N ASN A 691 14.51 -7.72 -26.23
CA ASN A 691 14.33 -7.54 -27.68
C ASN A 691 13.34 -8.56 -28.30
N ASP A 692 12.49 -9.20 -27.51
CA ASP A 692 11.49 -10.15 -28.03
C ASP A 692 10.14 -9.45 -28.28
N GLU A 693 9.90 -9.04 -29.52
CA GLU A 693 8.63 -8.39 -29.92
C GLU A 693 7.45 -9.38 -29.99
N SER A 694 7.74 -10.67 -30.11
CA SER A 694 6.76 -11.76 -30.13
C SER A 694 6.49 -12.36 -28.75
N SER A 695 7.06 -11.75 -27.69
CA SER A 695 7.03 -12.32 -26.36
C SER A 695 5.61 -12.50 -25.83
N THR A 696 5.38 -13.58 -25.09
CA THR A 696 4.17 -13.73 -24.28
C THR A 696 4.25 -12.93 -22.98
N SER A 697 5.44 -12.44 -22.60
CA SER A 697 5.67 -11.62 -21.42
C SER A 697 4.99 -10.26 -21.57
N GLU A 698 4.09 -9.95 -20.65
CA GLU A 698 3.40 -8.66 -20.63
C GLU A 698 4.37 -7.51 -20.32
N THR A 699 5.36 -7.73 -19.45
CA THR A 699 6.45 -6.79 -19.16
C THR A 699 7.25 -6.49 -20.43
N ALA A 700 7.63 -7.53 -21.20
CA ALA A 700 8.41 -7.34 -22.43
C ALA A 700 7.62 -6.57 -23.50
N LYS A 701 6.33 -6.88 -23.70
CA LYS A 701 5.47 -6.16 -24.64
C LYS A 701 5.42 -4.66 -24.31
N LYS A 702 5.14 -4.33 -23.04
CA LYS A 702 5.09 -2.93 -22.59
C LYS A 702 6.44 -2.23 -22.73
N PHE A 703 7.53 -2.93 -22.46
CA PHE A 703 8.89 -2.41 -22.65
C PHE A 703 9.19 -2.10 -24.12
N VAL A 704 8.89 -3.01 -25.04
CA VAL A 704 9.10 -2.86 -26.48
C VAL A 704 8.30 -1.69 -27.04
N ILE A 705 7.07 -1.48 -26.56
CA ILE A 705 6.21 -0.33 -26.91
C ILE A 705 6.81 0.99 -26.40
N ALA A 706 7.30 1.01 -25.16
CA ALA A 706 7.76 2.24 -24.52
C ALA A 706 9.20 2.64 -24.88
N VAL A 707 10.07 1.67 -25.19
CA VAL A 707 11.50 1.89 -25.38
C VAL A 707 11.91 1.59 -26.82
N PRO A 708 12.49 2.58 -27.55
CA PRO A 708 12.95 2.38 -28.92
C PRO A 708 14.03 1.30 -29.03
N GLU A 709 14.02 0.52 -30.11
CA GLU A 709 14.92 -0.63 -30.36
C GLU A 709 16.38 -0.37 -30.01
N LYS A 710 16.96 0.74 -30.48
CA LYS A 710 18.37 1.11 -30.25
C LYS A 710 18.74 1.32 -28.78
N LYS A 711 17.75 1.46 -27.89
CA LYS A 711 17.92 1.68 -26.45
C LYS A 711 17.50 0.48 -25.61
N ARG A 712 17.10 -0.63 -26.24
CA ARG A 712 16.67 -1.85 -25.56
C ARG A 712 17.90 -2.65 -25.13
N THR A 713 18.25 -2.54 -23.84
CA THR A 713 19.38 -3.23 -23.20
C THR A 713 18.88 -4.02 -21.98
N PRO A 714 19.67 -4.96 -21.44
CA PRO A 714 19.34 -5.63 -20.17
C PRO A 714 19.18 -4.64 -19.01
N LEU A 715 20.04 -3.61 -18.91
CA LEU A 715 19.91 -2.55 -17.89
C LEU A 715 18.61 -1.78 -18.05
N ALA A 716 18.24 -1.46 -19.30
CA ALA A 716 17.00 -0.78 -19.58
C ALA A 716 15.79 -1.62 -19.15
N MET A 717 15.77 -2.92 -19.44
CA MET A 717 14.70 -3.80 -18.97
C MET A 717 14.64 -3.86 -17.44
N MET A 718 15.79 -3.96 -16.76
CA MET A 718 15.88 -3.98 -15.30
C MET A 718 15.29 -2.70 -14.69
N GLY A 719 15.68 -1.52 -15.20
CA GLY A 719 15.15 -0.23 -14.78
C GLY A 719 13.64 -0.08 -15.01
N PHE A 720 13.16 -0.62 -16.13
CA PHE A 720 11.75 -0.59 -16.50
C PHE A 720 10.91 -1.41 -15.52
N ALA A 721 11.35 -2.65 -15.26
CA ALA A 721 10.69 -3.58 -14.36
C ALA A 721 10.66 -3.04 -12.91
N ALA A 722 11.77 -2.47 -12.43
CA ALA A 722 11.83 -1.82 -11.12
C ALA A 722 10.90 -0.60 -11.01
N THR A 723 10.90 0.28 -12.02
CA THR A 723 10.00 1.46 -12.06
C THR A 723 8.53 1.05 -12.06
N ARG A 724 8.19 0.01 -12.85
CA ARG A 724 6.86 -0.57 -12.93
C ARG A 724 6.37 -1.08 -11.58
N LEU A 725 7.24 -1.75 -10.82
CA LEU A 725 6.95 -2.18 -9.45
C LEU A 725 6.72 -1.00 -8.52
N MET A 726 7.59 0.01 -8.58
CA MET A 726 7.47 1.18 -7.71
C MET A 726 6.16 1.95 -7.92
N HIS A 727 5.71 2.12 -9.16
CA HIS A 727 4.40 2.72 -9.42
C HIS A 727 3.25 1.96 -8.76
N GLN A 728 3.28 0.62 -8.83
CA GLN A 728 2.23 -0.22 -8.22
C GLN A 728 2.27 -0.19 -6.69
N VAL A 729 3.47 -0.11 -6.11
CA VAL A 729 3.66 0.06 -4.66
C VAL A 729 3.08 1.39 -4.20
N PHE A 730 3.44 2.51 -4.85
CA PHE A 730 3.04 3.84 -4.40
C PHE A 730 1.54 4.14 -4.55
N LEU A 731 0.85 3.51 -5.51
CA LEU A 731 -0.62 3.59 -5.62
C LEU A 731 -1.35 3.06 -4.37
N ARG A 732 -0.67 2.30 -3.51
CA ARG A 732 -1.22 1.68 -2.29
C ARG A 732 -0.69 2.30 -1.00
N MET A 733 0.12 3.33 -1.11
CA MET A 733 0.71 4.02 0.04
C MET A 733 0.05 5.39 0.20
N ASP A 734 -0.58 5.64 1.34
CA ASP A 734 -1.12 6.96 1.67
C ASP A 734 -0.03 7.96 2.07
N ARG A 735 1.10 7.46 2.58
CA ARG A 735 2.28 8.22 3.00
C ARG A 735 3.52 7.51 2.52
N ILE A 736 4.54 8.28 2.17
CA ILE A 736 5.78 7.74 1.60
C ILE A 736 6.97 8.27 2.40
N SER A 737 7.81 7.36 2.85
CA SER A 737 9.15 7.61 3.38
C SER A 737 10.04 6.42 3.02
N ALA A 738 11.36 6.54 3.20
CA ALA A 738 12.28 5.42 3.02
C ALA A 738 11.87 4.22 3.90
N GLU A 739 11.60 4.48 5.17
CA GLU A 739 11.20 3.45 6.14
C GLU A 739 9.84 2.83 5.79
N LEU A 740 8.82 3.65 5.50
CA LEU A 740 7.49 3.16 5.13
C LEU A 740 7.52 2.34 3.84
N LEU A 741 8.41 2.67 2.89
CA LEU A 741 8.60 1.88 1.68
C LEU A 741 9.20 0.51 2.01
N ALA A 742 10.27 0.48 2.81
CA ALA A 742 10.85 -0.79 3.26
C ALA A 742 9.80 -1.62 4.03
N ASP A 743 9.11 -1.02 4.99
CA ASP A 743 8.02 -1.66 5.74
C ASP A 743 6.95 -2.21 4.82
N PHE A 744 6.54 -1.43 3.81
CA PHE A 744 5.56 -1.87 2.84
C PHE A 744 6.05 -3.11 2.09
N ILE A 745 7.30 -3.13 1.63
CA ILE A 745 7.86 -4.27 0.86
C ILE A 745 8.02 -5.52 1.73
N TYR A 746 8.49 -5.38 2.98
CA TYR A 746 8.63 -6.51 3.90
C TYR A 746 7.29 -7.03 4.45
N THR A 747 6.27 -6.16 4.56
CA THR A 747 4.94 -6.54 5.07
C THR A 747 4.01 -7.02 3.94
N ASN A 748 4.11 -6.37 2.77
CA ASN A 748 3.22 -6.55 1.65
C ASN A 748 3.97 -7.14 0.45
N VAL A 749 4.18 -8.45 0.54
CA VAL A 749 3.99 -9.37 -0.58
C VAL A 749 5.26 -9.83 -1.32
N GLU A 750 5.20 -11.12 -1.70
CA GLU A 750 5.53 -11.60 -3.04
C GLU A 750 4.81 -10.75 -4.14
N GLY A 751 5.34 -9.60 -4.53
CA GLY A 751 4.70 -8.70 -5.49
C GLY A 751 4.75 -9.22 -6.94
N ALA A 752 3.59 -9.41 -7.58
CA ALA A 752 3.50 -9.62 -9.02
C ALA A 752 3.19 -8.30 -9.74
N VAL A 753 3.95 -7.95 -10.77
CA VAL A 753 3.67 -6.82 -11.65
C VAL A 753 3.78 -7.29 -13.08
N ASP A 754 2.70 -7.13 -13.83
CA ASP A 754 2.54 -7.78 -15.12
C ASP A 754 2.76 -9.30 -14.95
N ASP A 755 3.78 -9.87 -15.57
CA ASP A 755 4.19 -11.28 -15.45
C ASP A 755 5.44 -11.49 -14.59
N MET A 756 6.04 -10.42 -14.06
CA MET A 756 7.21 -10.48 -13.16
C MET A 756 6.79 -10.74 -11.71
N LEU A 757 7.55 -11.59 -11.02
CA LEU A 757 7.34 -11.95 -9.61
C LEU A 757 8.54 -11.55 -8.75
N TYR A 758 8.28 -10.84 -7.66
CA TYR A 758 9.29 -10.38 -6.70
C TYR A 758 9.00 -10.93 -5.30
N GLY A 759 10.04 -11.25 -4.51
CA GLY A 759 9.92 -11.75 -3.14
C GLY A 759 9.78 -13.28 -3.01
N PRO A 760 9.58 -13.82 -1.81
CA PRO A 760 9.24 -13.13 -0.57
C PRO A 760 10.43 -12.41 0.09
N PHE A 761 10.15 -11.30 0.76
CA PHE A 761 11.09 -10.56 1.62
C PHE A 761 10.80 -10.89 3.10
N ILE A 762 11.81 -11.22 3.89
CA ILE A 762 11.65 -11.54 5.33
C ILE A 762 12.46 -10.54 6.16
N ASP A 763 11.76 -9.81 7.04
CA ASP A 763 12.37 -8.87 7.99
C ASP A 763 13.08 -9.67 9.10
N GLY A 764 14.41 -9.55 9.18
CA GLY A 764 15.23 -10.28 10.16
C GLY A 764 14.90 -9.98 11.63
N ARG A 765 14.06 -8.98 11.92
CA ARG A 765 13.60 -8.63 13.28
C ARG A 765 12.66 -9.65 13.93
N ALA A 766 12.04 -10.54 13.15
CA ALA A 766 11.07 -11.53 13.64
C ALA A 766 11.71 -12.84 14.16
N CYS A 767 13.04 -12.90 14.29
CA CYS A 767 13.76 -14.15 14.54
C CYS A 767 14.43 -14.18 15.92
N PRO A 768 14.45 -15.35 16.60
CA PRO A 768 15.15 -15.52 17.86
C PRO A 768 16.66 -15.33 17.67
N VAL A 769 17.27 -14.56 18.57
CA VAL A 769 18.69 -14.20 18.54
C VAL A 769 19.54 -15.47 18.74
N THR A 770 20.13 -16.00 17.66
CA THR A 770 21.26 -16.92 17.74
C THR A 770 22.57 -16.16 17.55
N GLU A 771 23.66 -16.64 18.17
CA GLU A 771 24.96 -15.96 18.37
C GLU A 771 25.72 -15.48 17.11
N SER A 772 25.15 -15.59 15.91
CA SER A 772 25.72 -14.99 14.68
C SER A 772 24.90 -13.84 14.09
N GLY A 773 23.68 -13.56 14.55
CA GLY A 773 22.88 -12.37 14.21
C GLY A 773 22.57 -12.09 12.72
N ALA A 774 23.15 -12.82 11.77
CA ALA A 774 23.18 -12.46 10.34
C ALA A 774 22.32 -13.35 9.42
N GLU A 775 21.72 -14.44 9.92
CA GLU A 775 21.20 -15.50 9.04
C GLU A 775 19.67 -15.59 8.88
N CYS A 776 18.86 -14.68 9.46
CA CYS A 776 17.39 -14.81 9.36
C CYS A 776 16.69 -13.86 8.38
N GLY A 777 17.27 -12.70 8.05
CA GLY A 777 16.67 -11.78 7.07
C GLY A 777 16.83 -12.30 5.64
N ARG A 778 15.73 -12.41 4.87
CA ARG A 778 15.78 -12.80 3.45
C ARG A 778 15.46 -11.59 2.56
N ASN A 779 16.42 -11.24 1.71
CA ASN A 779 16.30 -10.15 0.74
C ASN A 779 16.74 -10.64 -0.65
N TYR A 780 16.13 -11.75 -1.08
CA TYR A 780 16.35 -12.38 -2.38
C TYR A 780 15.10 -12.21 -3.23
N GLY A 781 14.83 -10.98 -3.67
CA GLY A 781 13.56 -10.66 -4.32
C GLY A 781 13.40 -11.25 -5.72
N ALA A 782 14.46 -11.69 -6.40
CA ALA A 782 14.33 -12.29 -7.71
C ALA A 782 13.79 -13.72 -7.65
N THR A 783 12.75 -13.98 -8.43
CA THR A 783 12.19 -15.32 -8.65
C THR A 783 12.22 -15.68 -10.13
N GLN A 784 11.83 -16.90 -10.49
CA GLN A 784 11.76 -17.33 -11.89
C GLN A 784 13.07 -17.11 -12.68
N ILE A 785 14.20 -17.42 -12.03
CA ILE A 785 15.52 -17.25 -12.60
C ILE A 785 15.77 -18.35 -13.63
N SER A 786 16.13 -17.97 -14.84
CA SER A 786 16.40 -18.86 -15.97
C SER A 786 17.86 -18.77 -16.38
N VAL A 787 18.39 -19.84 -17.01
CA VAL A 787 19.78 -19.91 -17.47
C VAL A 787 19.81 -19.73 -18.98
N TRP A 788 20.55 -18.72 -19.43
CA TRP A 788 20.56 -18.28 -20.83
C TRP A 788 21.96 -18.44 -21.42
N PRO A 789 22.06 -18.89 -22.68
CA PRO A 789 23.27 -18.65 -23.46
C PRO A 789 23.30 -17.17 -23.89
N LEU A 790 24.50 -16.60 -24.04
CA LEU A 790 24.67 -15.23 -24.56
C LEU A 790 24.05 -15.08 -25.95
N ALA A 791 24.02 -16.16 -26.74
CA ALA A 791 23.35 -16.19 -28.04
C ALA A 791 21.87 -15.81 -27.95
N ARG A 792 21.19 -16.21 -26.86
CA ARG A 792 19.81 -15.79 -26.61
C ARG A 792 19.73 -14.31 -26.33
N ALA A 793 20.64 -13.74 -25.55
CA ALA A 793 20.66 -12.31 -25.27
C ALA A 793 20.77 -11.44 -26.54
N LEU A 794 21.44 -11.98 -27.57
CA LEU A 794 21.58 -11.34 -28.89
C LEU A 794 20.42 -11.65 -29.84
N ASN A 795 19.80 -12.83 -29.72
CA ASN A 795 18.71 -13.28 -30.58
C ASN A 795 17.58 -13.93 -29.75
N PRO A 796 16.39 -13.30 -29.67
CA PRO A 796 15.26 -13.81 -28.88
C PRO A 796 14.79 -15.22 -29.29
N ALA A 797 15.04 -15.64 -30.54
CA ALA A 797 14.63 -16.93 -31.07
C ALA A 797 15.41 -18.12 -30.48
N VAL A 798 16.60 -17.89 -29.92
CA VAL A 798 17.40 -18.95 -29.29
C VAL A 798 16.74 -19.33 -27.95
N PRO A 799 16.43 -20.61 -27.69
CA PRO A 799 15.74 -21.03 -26.46
C PRO A 799 16.61 -20.87 -25.21
N VAL A 800 15.97 -20.88 -24.05
CA VAL A 800 16.67 -20.92 -22.74
C VAL A 800 17.36 -22.27 -22.53
N LEU A 801 18.49 -22.30 -21.82
CA LEU A 801 19.19 -23.54 -21.46
C LEU A 801 18.50 -24.27 -20.29
N SER A 802 17.93 -23.49 -19.35
CA SER A 802 17.10 -24.00 -18.27
C SER A 802 15.88 -23.11 -18.09
N HIS A 803 14.72 -23.75 -17.93
CA HIS A 803 13.49 -23.06 -17.56
C HIS A 803 13.64 -22.28 -16.24
N ALA A 804 12.81 -21.25 -16.10
CA ALA A 804 12.76 -20.40 -14.92
C ALA A 804 12.48 -21.19 -13.64
N VAL A 805 13.28 -20.97 -12.60
CA VAL A 805 13.13 -21.59 -11.28
C VAL A 805 13.29 -20.54 -10.18
N THR A 806 12.55 -20.72 -9.09
CA THR A 806 12.77 -19.97 -7.84
C THR A 806 13.67 -20.81 -6.93
N PRO A 807 14.91 -20.37 -6.61
CA PRO A 807 15.83 -21.18 -5.82
C PRO A 807 15.41 -21.25 -4.35
N SER A 808 15.54 -22.42 -3.71
CA SER A 808 15.29 -22.57 -2.26
C SER A 808 16.37 -21.90 -1.41
N MET A 809 17.57 -21.72 -1.98
CA MET A 809 18.77 -21.23 -1.28
C MET A 809 19.15 -22.08 -0.06
N GLU A 810 18.76 -23.36 -0.06
CA GLU A 810 19.14 -24.34 0.96
C GLU A 810 20.33 -25.16 0.47
N TYR A 811 21.45 -25.04 1.19
CA TYR A 811 22.67 -25.77 0.89
C TYR A 811 22.70 -27.10 1.64
N ARG A 812 23.20 -28.15 0.99
CA ARG A 812 23.40 -29.45 1.64
C ARG A 812 24.48 -29.29 2.71
N ARG A 813 24.16 -29.61 3.98
CA ARG A 813 25.17 -29.58 5.05
C ARG A 813 26.32 -30.52 4.67
N PRO A 814 27.59 -30.08 4.72
CA PRO A 814 28.71 -31.00 4.53
C PRO A 814 28.58 -32.06 5.63
N VAL A 815 28.42 -33.33 5.22
CA VAL A 815 28.54 -34.44 6.16
C VAL A 815 29.93 -34.32 6.77
N ALA A 816 30.00 -34.03 8.07
CA ALA A 816 31.26 -34.00 8.79
C ALA A 816 32.02 -35.28 8.43
N ARG A 817 33.20 -35.14 7.82
CA ARG A 817 34.04 -36.28 7.41
C ARG A 817 34.11 -37.25 8.60
N GLY A 818 33.62 -38.47 8.38
CA GLY A 818 33.44 -39.46 9.44
C GLY A 818 34.72 -39.77 10.22
N LEU A 819 34.53 -40.35 11.42
CA LEU A 819 35.57 -40.79 12.34
C LEU A 819 36.65 -41.63 11.63
N THR A 820 37.91 -41.37 11.95
CA THR A 820 39.06 -42.11 11.39
C THR A 820 39.02 -43.58 11.82
N ALA A 821 39.64 -44.48 11.05
CA ALA A 821 39.63 -45.93 11.33
C ALA A 821 40.05 -46.30 12.78
N ARG A 822 40.89 -45.49 13.43
CA ARG A 822 41.29 -45.68 14.83
C ARG A 822 40.17 -45.39 15.82
N GLN A 823 39.32 -44.41 15.53
CA GLN A 823 38.15 -44.08 16.33
C GLN A 823 37.03 -45.11 16.16
N LEU A 824 36.88 -45.67 14.94
CA LEU A 824 35.96 -46.78 14.68
C LEU A 824 36.33 -48.04 15.48
N ILE A 825 37.62 -48.37 15.56
CA ILE A 825 38.11 -49.50 16.37
C ILE A 825 37.87 -49.26 17.87
N GLY A 826 38.07 -48.02 18.35
CA GLY A 826 37.77 -47.64 19.74
C GLY A 826 36.29 -47.80 20.08
N VAL A 827 35.40 -47.40 19.17
CA VAL A 827 33.95 -47.57 19.33
C VAL A 827 33.57 -49.06 19.31
N ILE A 828 34.09 -49.86 18.39
CA ILE A 828 33.78 -51.30 18.30
C ILE A 828 34.21 -52.04 19.57
N VAL A 829 35.41 -51.79 20.08
CA VAL A 829 35.90 -52.44 21.32
C VAL A 829 35.10 -51.97 22.54
N GLY A 830 34.75 -50.68 22.61
CA GLY A 830 33.88 -50.14 23.65
C GLY A 830 32.47 -50.70 23.62
N SER A 831 31.91 -50.89 22.42
CA SER A 831 30.57 -51.45 22.21
C SER A 831 30.50 -52.95 22.54
N VAL A 832 31.54 -53.74 22.28
CA VAL A 832 31.58 -55.17 22.64
C VAL A 832 31.69 -55.36 24.15
N ALA A 833 32.52 -54.55 24.83
CA ALA A 833 32.61 -54.56 26.29
C ALA A 833 31.30 -54.11 26.95
N ALA A 834 30.66 -53.06 26.40
CA ALA A 834 29.36 -52.58 26.85
C ALA A 834 28.25 -53.61 26.60
N ALA A 835 28.26 -54.32 25.47
CA ALA A 835 27.26 -55.35 25.15
C ALA A 835 27.34 -56.57 26.08
N LEU A 836 28.54 -57.00 26.48
CA LEU A 836 28.71 -58.10 27.45
C LEU A 836 28.25 -57.71 28.86
N LEU A 837 28.49 -56.46 29.27
CA LEU A 837 27.92 -55.89 30.51
C LEU A 837 26.40 -55.73 30.43
N LEU A 838 25.87 -55.35 29.28
CA LEU A 838 24.43 -55.23 29.03
C LEU A 838 23.74 -56.59 29.07
N ILE A 839 24.33 -57.66 28.54
CA ILE A 839 23.75 -59.02 28.56
C ILE A 839 23.67 -59.58 29.99
N ALA A 840 24.69 -59.35 30.83
CA ALA A 840 24.66 -59.73 32.24
C ALA A 840 23.63 -58.92 33.05
N LEU A 841 23.48 -57.62 32.74
CA LEU A 841 22.50 -56.74 33.36
C LEU A 841 21.06 -57.06 32.89
N ILE A 842 20.88 -57.45 31.62
CA ILE A 842 19.59 -57.85 31.03
C ILE A 842 19.11 -59.17 31.65
N LEU A 843 19.98 -60.16 31.87
CA LEU A 843 19.59 -61.42 32.52
C LEU A 843 19.23 -61.21 34.01
N PHE A 844 19.80 -60.21 34.68
CA PHE A 844 19.47 -59.83 36.05
C PHE A 844 18.17 -58.99 36.15
N LEU A 845 17.96 -58.06 35.21
CA LEU A 845 16.76 -57.20 35.17
C LEU A 845 15.51 -57.92 34.62
N LEU A 846 15.66 -58.94 33.76
CA LEU A 846 14.54 -59.76 33.26
C LEU A 846 13.96 -60.72 34.32
N HIS A 847 14.62 -60.91 35.47
CA HIS A 847 14.07 -61.69 36.59
C HIS A 847 13.35 -60.83 37.65
N PHE A 848 13.56 -59.51 37.69
CA PHE A 848 13.01 -58.63 38.75
C PHE A 848 12.23 -57.38 38.30
N CYS A 849 12.08 -57.09 37.00
CA CYS A 849 11.29 -55.94 36.53
C CYS A 849 10.32 -56.30 35.39
N ARG A 850 9.12 -56.82 35.73
CA ARG A 850 7.94 -56.69 34.87
C ARG A 850 7.23 -55.39 35.25
N ASP A 851 7.38 -54.35 34.43
CA ASP A 851 6.42 -53.23 34.39
C ASP A 851 6.02 -52.97 32.94
N SER A 852 5.16 -53.85 32.44
CA SER A 852 4.17 -53.44 31.44
C SER A 852 3.18 -52.52 32.16
N ARG A 853 2.93 -51.32 31.62
CA ARG A 853 1.84 -50.42 32.05
C ARG A 853 0.61 -51.22 32.49
N ASP A 854 0.27 -51.17 33.79
CA ASP A 854 -0.76 -52.04 34.37
C ASP A 854 -2.15 -51.63 33.88
N ASN A 855 -2.58 -52.28 32.81
CA ASN A 855 -3.91 -52.09 32.23
C ASN A 855 -5.01 -52.85 32.99
N ALA A 856 -4.74 -53.52 34.11
CA ALA A 856 -5.76 -54.31 34.81
C ALA A 856 -7.00 -53.48 35.18
N ASN A 857 -6.77 -52.23 35.58
CA ASN A 857 -7.79 -51.31 36.08
C ASN A 857 -8.45 -50.45 34.99
N ALA A 858 -7.93 -50.42 33.76
CA ALA A 858 -8.56 -49.69 32.65
C ALA A 858 -9.97 -50.24 32.35
N PRO A 859 -11.01 -49.40 32.28
CA PRO A 859 -12.27 -49.75 31.62
C PRO A 859 -12.05 -50.12 30.15
N LYS A 860 -12.53 -51.31 29.73
CA LYS A 860 -12.26 -51.87 28.39
C LYS A 860 -13.52 -52.21 27.62
N GLU A 861 -14.62 -52.42 28.33
CA GLU A 861 -15.87 -52.89 27.76
C GLU A 861 -16.63 -51.71 27.17
N ARG A 862 -16.94 -51.77 25.86
CA ARG A 862 -17.55 -50.65 25.13
C ARG A 862 -19.01 -50.41 25.51
N THR A 863 -19.67 -51.40 26.10
CA THR A 863 -21.08 -51.34 26.51
C THR A 863 -21.27 -50.84 27.94
N ASP A 864 -20.20 -50.78 28.73
CA ASP A 864 -20.27 -50.36 30.12
C ASP A 864 -19.95 -48.85 30.23
N PRO A 865 -20.73 -48.07 30.99
CA PRO A 865 -20.40 -46.67 31.24
C PRO A 865 -19.04 -46.52 31.94
N VAL A 866 -18.24 -45.58 31.45
CA VAL A 866 -16.96 -45.20 32.04
C VAL A 866 -17.13 -43.91 32.82
N THR A 867 -16.61 -43.86 34.04
CA THR A 867 -16.51 -42.61 34.79
C THR A 867 -15.15 -41.98 34.52
N LEU A 868 -15.17 -40.77 33.94
CA LEU A 868 -13.98 -39.98 33.67
C LEU A 868 -13.87 -38.85 34.68
N VAL A 869 -12.65 -38.65 35.17
CA VAL A 869 -12.26 -37.57 36.08
C VAL A 869 -11.19 -36.75 35.37
N PHE A 870 -11.43 -35.45 35.26
CA PHE A 870 -10.41 -34.48 34.88
C PHE A 870 -10.02 -33.66 36.10
N THR A 871 -8.73 -33.40 36.25
CA THR A 871 -8.19 -32.52 37.29
C THR A 871 -7.26 -31.50 36.68
N ASP A 872 -7.14 -30.34 37.29
CA ASP A 872 -6.09 -29.37 36.98
C ASP A 872 -5.81 -28.46 38.18
N ILE A 873 -4.60 -27.90 38.28
CA ILE A 873 -4.25 -26.95 39.34
C ILE A 873 -4.79 -25.58 38.95
N GLU A 874 -5.49 -24.93 39.87
CA GLU A 874 -5.98 -23.57 39.63
C GLU A 874 -4.83 -22.57 39.49
N SER A 875 -4.88 -21.76 38.43
CA SER A 875 -3.93 -20.67 38.20
C SER A 875 -2.46 -21.14 38.13
N SER A 876 -2.21 -22.36 37.65
CA SER A 876 -0.86 -22.95 37.62
C SER A 876 0.17 -22.11 36.89
N THR A 877 -0.17 -21.51 35.73
CA THR A 877 0.72 -20.57 35.02
C THR A 877 1.10 -19.35 35.87
N ALA A 878 0.14 -18.82 36.65
CA ALA A 878 0.39 -17.69 37.53
C ALA A 878 1.23 -18.09 38.75
N LEU A 879 1.05 -19.31 39.27
CA LEU A 879 1.91 -19.88 40.32
C LEU A 879 3.33 -20.13 39.81
N TRP A 880 3.50 -20.67 38.60
CA TRP A 880 4.81 -20.83 37.97
C TRP A 880 5.55 -19.49 37.81
N ALA A 881 4.82 -18.39 37.58
CA ALA A 881 5.40 -17.05 37.53
C ALA A 881 5.68 -16.45 38.92
N ALA A 882 4.78 -16.66 39.89
CA ALA A 882 4.87 -16.05 41.22
C ALA A 882 5.83 -16.79 42.17
N CYS A 883 5.95 -18.10 42.05
CA CYS A 883 6.77 -18.94 42.93
C CYS A 883 7.50 -20.07 42.17
N PRO A 884 8.37 -19.74 41.19
CA PRO A 884 9.04 -20.71 40.32
C PRO A 884 9.95 -21.71 41.06
N GLU A 885 10.46 -21.34 42.25
CA GLU A 885 11.38 -22.19 43.01
C GLU A 885 10.67 -23.34 43.74
N VAL A 886 9.40 -23.18 44.12
CA VAL A 886 8.64 -24.21 44.88
C VAL A 886 7.73 -25.05 43.99
N MET A 887 7.33 -24.52 42.82
CA MET A 887 6.42 -25.20 41.91
C MET A 887 6.90 -26.54 41.36
N PRO A 888 8.19 -26.76 41.02
CA PRO A 888 8.67 -28.07 40.58
C PRO A 888 8.40 -29.18 41.61
N ASP A 889 8.75 -28.95 42.88
CA ASP A 889 8.58 -29.93 43.96
C ASP A 889 7.10 -30.08 44.36
N ALA A 890 6.33 -28.99 44.34
CA ALA A 890 4.89 -29.01 44.60
C ALA A 890 4.13 -29.81 43.53
N VAL A 891 4.42 -29.60 42.23
CA VAL A 891 3.78 -30.34 41.13
C VAL A 891 4.21 -31.82 41.14
N ALA A 892 5.49 -32.11 41.42
CA ALA A 892 5.96 -33.48 41.56
C ALA A 892 5.26 -34.22 42.71
N THR A 893 5.00 -33.52 43.81
CA THR A 893 4.25 -34.06 44.95
C THR A 893 2.77 -34.22 44.63
N HIS A 894 2.15 -33.26 43.94
CA HIS A 894 0.79 -33.38 43.38
C HIS A 894 0.63 -34.65 42.53
N HIS A 895 1.57 -34.92 41.60
CA HIS A 895 1.55 -36.15 40.79
C HIS A 895 1.62 -37.42 41.64
N ARG A 896 2.50 -37.43 42.65
CA ARG A 896 2.70 -38.59 43.54
C ARG A 896 1.44 -38.92 44.34
N LEU A 897 0.78 -37.90 44.89
CA LEU A 897 -0.44 -38.06 45.68
C LEU A 897 -1.60 -38.56 44.82
N ILE A 898 -1.83 -37.97 43.63
CA ILE A 898 -2.89 -38.41 42.72
C ILE A 898 -2.65 -39.86 42.26
N ARG A 899 -1.43 -40.22 41.87
CA ARG A 899 -1.09 -41.59 41.45
C ARG A 899 -1.29 -42.63 42.56
N SER A 900 -0.99 -42.26 43.80
CA SER A 900 -1.28 -43.11 44.97
C SER A 900 -2.77 -43.38 45.11
N LEU A 901 -3.62 -42.36 44.93
CA LEU A 901 -5.07 -42.48 45.00
C LEU A 901 -5.66 -43.26 43.81
N ILE A 902 -5.14 -43.06 42.59
CA ILE A 902 -5.49 -43.86 41.41
C ILE A 902 -5.27 -45.35 41.70
N THR A 903 -4.13 -45.68 42.29
CA THR A 903 -3.79 -47.06 42.67
C THR A 903 -4.71 -47.58 43.78
N LYS A 904 -4.93 -46.80 44.86
CA LYS A 904 -5.76 -47.15 46.01
C LYS A 904 -7.20 -47.50 45.60
N TYR A 905 -7.78 -46.69 44.73
CA TYR A 905 -9.17 -46.84 44.26
C TYR A 905 -9.30 -47.71 43.00
N ARG A 906 -8.20 -48.31 42.53
CA ARG A 906 -8.17 -49.16 41.33
C ARG A 906 -8.76 -48.45 40.10
N CYS A 907 -8.46 -47.16 39.96
CA CYS A 907 -8.71 -46.40 38.75
C CYS A 907 -7.49 -46.49 37.81
N TYR A 908 -7.59 -45.87 36.65
CA TYR A 908 -6.59 -45.94 35.59
C TYR A 908 -6.19 -44.54 35.13
N GLU A 909 -4.89 -44.24 35.20
CA GLU A 909 -4.30 -43.01 34.63
C GLU A 909 -4.29 -43.12 33.11
N VAL A 910 -5.09 -42.29 32.43
CA VAL A 910 -5.17 -42.26 30.98
C VAL A 910 -3.95 -41.51 30.43
N LYS A 911 -3.84 -40.24 30.81
CA LYS A 911 -2.74 -39.35 30.43
C LYS A 911 -2.62 -38.19 31.43
N THR A 912 -1.45 -37.55 31.43
CA THR A 912 -1.15 -36.31 32.16
C THR A 912 -0.53 -35.32 31.19
N ILE A 913 -1.04 -34.10 31.14
CA ILE A 913 -0.50 -33.02 30.29
C ILE A 913 -0.29 -31.80 31.17
N GLY A 914 0.98 -31.42 31.35
CA GLY A 914 1.36 -30.49 32.40
C GLY A 914 0.99 -31.06 33.78
N ASP A 915 0.11 -30.35 34.47
CA ASP A 915 -0.47 -30.66 35.76
C ASP A 915 -1.92 -31.19 35.68
N SER A 916 -2.48 -31.31 34.48
CA SER A 916 -3.82 -31.87 34.30
C SER A 916 -3.79 -33.40 34.21
N PHE A 917 -4.65 -34.10 34.96
CA PHE A 917 -4.85 -35.54 34.87
C PHE A 917 -6.17 -35.89 34.21
N MET A 918 -6.14 -36.89 33.34
CA MET A 918 -7.32 -37.63 32.90
C MET A 918 -7.29 -39.03 33.51
N ILE A 919 -8.31 -39.37 34.29
CA ILE A 919 -8.42 -40.64 35.02
C ILE A 919 -9.72 -41.34 34.63
N ALA A 920 -9.65 -42.64 34.35
CA ALA A 920 -10.80 -43.48 34.05
C ALA A 920 -11.04 -44.50 35.16
N CYS A 921 -12.29 -44.64 35.59
CA CYS A 921 -12.70 -45.58 36.63
C CYS A 921 -13.85 -46.46 36.12
N LYS A 922 -13.81 -47.77 36.46
CA LYS A 922 -14.90 -48.72 36.17
C LYS A 922 -16.12 -48.53 37.08
N SER A 923 -15.92 -47.89 38.23
CA SER A 923 -16.95 -47.62 39.22
C SER A 923 -17.02 -46.12 39.47
N VAL A 924 -18.23 -45.55 39.37
CA VAL A 924 -18.47 -44.15 39.68
C VAL A 924 -18.25 -43.86 41.16
N PHE A 925 -18.56 -44.80 42.05
CA PHE A 925 -18.31 -44.62 43.49
C PHE A 925 -16.81 -44.59 43.78
N ALA A 926 -16.01 -45.44 43.14
CA ALA A 926 -14.55 -45.38 43.26
C ALA A 926 -13.98 -44.03 42.77
N ALA A 927 -14.52 -43.49 41.66
CA ALA A 927 -14.12 -42.17 41.17
C ALA A 927 -14.47 -41.05 42.17
N VAL A 928 -15.68 -41.07 42.73
CA VAL A 928 -16.14 -40.08 43.72
C VAL A 928 -15.32 -40.17 45.02
N GLN A 929 -14.97 -41.38 45.46
CA GLN A 929 -14.10 -41.59 46.62
C GLN A 929 -12.67 -41.09 46.37
N LEU A 930 -12.13 -41.35 45.18
CA LEU A 930 -10.82 -40.86 44.76
C LEU A 930 -10.74 -39.34 44.82
N VAL A 931 -11.71 -38.64 44.21
CA VAL A 931 -11.68 -37.16 44.16
C VAL A 931 -12.02 -36.54 45.51
N ARG A 932 -12.81 -37.22 46.36
CA ARG A 932 -13.03 -36.81 47.75
C ARG A 932 -11.74 -36.86 48.55
N GLU A 933 -11.05 -38.00 48.53
CA GLU A 933 -9.80 -38.18 49.26
C GLU A 933 -8.68 -37.33 48.67
N LEU A 934 -8.69 -37.05 47.37
CA LEU A 934 -7.77 -36.10 46.73
C LEU A 934 -7.81 -34.75 47.43
N GLN A 935 -9.00 -34.17 47.60
CA GLN A 935 -9.12 -32.87 48.27
C GLN A 935 -8.68 -32.90 49.74
N GLN A 936 -8.92 -34.02 50.44
CA GLN A 936 -8.57 -34.19 51.85
C GLN A 936 -7.07 -34.42 52.06
N VAL A 937 -6.44 -35.24 51.22
CA VAL A 937 -5.02 -35.52 51.28
C VAL A 937 -4.22 -34.28 50.91
N PHE A 938 -4.66 -33.50 49.92
CA PHE A 938 -4.02 -32.23 49.57
C PHE A 938 -4.09 -31.21 50.70
N LEU A 939 -5.21 -31.17 51.43
CA LEU A 939 -5.37 -30.33 52.61
C LEU A 939 -4.47 -30.78 53.78
N GLN A 940 -4.35 -32.09 54.01
CA GLN A 940 -3.56 -32.64 55.12
C GLN A 940 -2.05 -32.69 54.84
N HIS A 941 -1.65 -32.53 53.58
CA HIS A 941 -0.25 -32.62 53.20
C HIS A 941 0.55 -31.41 53.70
N ASP A 942 1.72 -31.66 54.28
CA ASP A 942 2.67 -30.60 54.60
C ASP A 942 3.42 -30.21 53.33
N TRP A 943 3.00 -29.11 52.71
CA TRP A 943 3.62 -28.56 51.50
C TRP A 943 4.99 -27.92 51.77
N GLY A 944 5.41 -27.80 53.05
CA GLY A 944 6.70 -27.22 53.43
C GLY A 944 6.84 -25.72 53.14
N THR A 945 5.75 -25.06 52.72
CA THR A 945 5.73 -23.65 52.35
C THR A 945 4.32 -23.07 52.49
N SER A 946 4.23 -21.80 52.92
CA SER A 946 2.97 -21.01 52.86
C SER A 946 2.88 -20.16 51.60
N VAL A 947 3.95 -20.10 50.79
CA VAL A 947 4.07 -19.17 49.65
C VAL A 947 2.99 -19.43 48.59
N ILE A 948 2.55 -20.68 48.46
CA ILE A 948 1.49 -21.07 47.52
C ILE A 948 0.13 -20.50 47.99
N ASP A 949 -0.20 -20.64 49.27
CA ASP A 949 -1.40 -20.06 49.87
C ASP A 949 -1.39 -18.53 49.80
N ASP A 950 -0.26 -17.89 50.11
CA ASP A 950 -0.07 -16.44 50.00
C ASP A 950 -0.28 -15.93 48.57
N ALA A 951 0.12 -16.72 47.56
CA ALA A 951 -0.10 -16.39 46.16
C ALA A 951 -1.59 -16.44 45.79
N TYR A 952 -2.32 -17.48 46.23
CA TYR A 952 -3.77 -17.55 46.02
C TYR A 952 -4.52 -16.39 46.69
N HIS A 953 -4.15 -15.99 47.90
CA HIS A 953 -4.74 -14.82 48.56
C HIS A 953 -4.57 -13.55 47.73
N LYS A 954 -3.37 -13.33 47.18
CA LYS A 954 -3.10 -12.18 46.30
C LYS A 954 -3.90 -12.25 45.01
N PHE A 955 -4.09 -13.43 44.43
CA PHE A 955 -4.90 -13.58 43.22
C PHE A 955 -6.37 -13.27 43.48
N GLU A 956 -6.91 -13.67 44.63
CA GLU A 956 -8.29 -13.37 45.02
C GLU A 956 -8.51 -11.89 45.32
N GLU A 957 -7.63 -11.25 46.10
CA GLU A 957 -7.73 -9.81 46.39
C GLU A 957 -7.52 -8.96 45.12
N GLY A 958 -6.61 -9.39 44.22
CA GLY A 958 -6.45 -8.76 42.91
C GLY A 958 -7.74 -8.78 42.10
N ARG A 959 -8.43 -9.94 42.05
CA ARG A 959 -9.70 -10.06 41.34
C ARG A 959 -10.82 -9.24 41.99
N ALA A 960 -10.87 -9.15 43.32
CA ALA A 960 -11.84 -8.32 44.03
C ALA A 960 -11.63 -6.81 43.81
N GLY A 961 -10.42 -6.38 43.44
CA GLY A 961 -10.15 -5.01 43.02
C GLY A 961 -10.60 -4.69 41.59
N GLU A 962 -10.78 -5.72 40.76
CA GLU A 962 -11.19 -5.59 39.35
C GLU A 962 -12.70 -5.82 39.14
N ASP A 963 -13.33 -6.64 39.99
CA ASP A 963 -14.74 -7.00 39.94
C ASP A 963 -15.40 -6.78 41.31
N GLU A 964 -16.25 -5.74 41.41
CA GLU A 964 -16.95 -5.36 42.64
C GLU A 964 -17.96 -6.43 43.11
N GLU A 965 -18.41 -7.33 42.23
CA GLU A 965 -19.33 -8.43 42.56
C GLU A 965 -18.58 -9.68 43.05
N TYR A 966 -17.26 -9.75 42.82
CA TYR A 966 -16.41 -10.85 43.27
C TYR A 966 -15.99 -10.70 44.73
N VAL A 967 -16.46 -11.62 45.58
CA VAL A 967 -16.05 -11.72 46.98
C VAL A 967 -14.97 -12.80 47.13
N PRO A 968 -13.76 -12.48 47.64
CA PRO A 968 -12.71 -13.47 47.90
C PRO A 968 -13.20 -14.61 48.80
N PRO A 969 -13.24 -15.87 48.32
CA PRO A 969 -13.75 -16.99 49.10
C PRO A 969 -12.82 -17.40 50.24
N THR A 970 -11.52 -17.07 50.17
CA THR A 970 -10.53 -17.55 51.15
C THR A 970 -9.64 -16.46 51.72
N ALA A 971 -9.26 -15.45 50.93
CA ALA A 971 -8.26 -14.45 51.32
C ALA A 971 -8.62 -13.58 52.54
N ARG A 972 -9.92 -13.52 52.89
CA ARG A 972 -10.45 -12.75 54.02
C ARG A 972 -10.89 -13.62 55.21
N LEU A 973 -10.59 -14.92 55.17
CA LEU A 973 -10.84 -15.82 56.31
C LEU A 973 -9.77 -15.60 57.39
N ASP A 974 -10.15 -15.83 58.64
CA ASP A 974 -9.18 -15.89 59.74
C ASP A 974 -8.22 -17.07 59.54
N ASP A 975 -6.93 -16.89 59.84
CA ASP A 975 -5.88 -17.91 59.63
C ASP A 975 -6.22 -19.27 60.24
N ALA A 976 -6.88 -19.29 61.41
CA ALA A 976 -7.29 -20.54 62.07
C ALA A 976 -8.42 -21.26 61.33
N VAL A 977 -9.29 -20.50 60.65
CA VAL A 977 -10.39 -21.02 59.82
C VAL A 977 -9.84 -21.43 58.44
N TYR A 978 -8.93 -20.64 57.86
CA TYR A 978 -8.30 -20.93 56.58
C TYR A 978 -7.61 -22.30 56.61
N ARG A 979 -6.74 -22.55 57.60
CA ARG A 979 -5.97 -23.81 57.70
C ARG A 979 -6.82 -25.06 57.93
N GLN A 980 -8.07 -24.91 58.39
CA GLN A 980 -9.00 -26.05 58.51
C GLN A 980 -9.57 -26.48 57.16
N CYS A 981 -9.59 -25.58 56.18
CA CYS A 981 -10.25 -25.79 54.89
C CYS A 981 -9.28 -25.76 53.70
N TRP A 982 -8.16 -25.04 53.80
CA TRP A 982 -7.27 -24.73 52.68
C TRP A 982 -5.79 -24.86 53.08
N ASN A 983 -5.00 -25.46 52.18
CA ASN A 983 -3.55 -25.63 52.33
C ASN A 983 -2.95 -26.05 50.97
N GLY A 984 -1.95 -25.32 50.49
CA GLY A 984 -1.16 -25.64 49.30
C GLY A 984 -1.91 -25.59 47.96
N LEU A 985 -1.58 -26.52 47.06
CA LEU A 985 -2.10 -26.52 45.69
C LEU A 985 -3.61 -26.80 45.64
N ARG A 986 -4.37 -25.92 44.98
CA ARG A 986 -5.83 -26.03 44.85
C ARG A 986 -6.19 -26.69 43.52
N VAL A 987 -6.63 -27.94 43.59
CA VAL A 987 -6.98 -28.75 42.40
C VAL A 987 -8.48 -28.65 42.13
N ARG A 988 -8.87 -28.23 40.92
CA ARG A 988 -10.27 -28.29 40.46
C ARG A 988 -10.52 -29.62 39.77
N VAL A 989 -11.72 -30.17 39.93
CA VAL A 989 -12.04 -31.53 39.49
C VAL A 989 -13.44 -31.61 38.87
N GLY A 990 -13.55 -32.27 37.72
CA GLY A 990 -14.80 -32.57 37.05
C GLY A 990 -15.00 -34.06 36.82
N VAL A 991 -16.22 -34.56 37.10
CA VAL A 991 -16.57 -35.98 36.98
C VAL A 991 -17.82 -36.17 36.14
N HIS A 992 -17.71 -37.02 35.12
CA HIS A 992 -18.84 -37.40 34.28
C HIS A 992 -18.81 -38.91 33.98
N THR A 993 -20.00 -39.51 33.86
CA THR A 993 -20.17 -40.94 33.57
C THR A 993 -21.02 -41.11 32.32
N GLY A 994 -20.55 -41.94 31.39
CA GLY A 994 -21.26 -42.23 30.15
C GLY A 994 -20.50 -43.24 29.28
N LEU A 995 -21.02 -43.54 28.09
CA LEU A 995 -20.35 -44.46 27.16
C LEU A 995 -19.23 -43.74 26.42
N CYS A 996 -18.04 -44.34 26.39
CA CYS A 996 -16.87 -43.81 25.71
C CYS A 996 -16.52 -44.63 24.47
N ASP A 997 -15.90 -43.98 23.48
CA ASP A 997 -15.15 -44.68 22.44
C ASP A 997 -13.78 -45.10 23.01
N ILE A 998 -13.70 -46.36 23.44
CA ILE A 998 -12.50 -46.94 24.08
C ILE A 998 -11.54 -47.44 23.00
N ARG A 999 -10.35 -46.85 22.98
CA ARG A 999 -9.27 -47.23 22.05
C ARG A 999 -8.04 -47.68 22.82
N ARG A 1000 -7.34 -48.66 22.27
CA ARG A 1000 -6.06 -49.10 22.80
C ARG A 1000 -4.96 -48.59 21.87
N ASP A 1001 -4.02 -47.86 22.44
CA ASP A 1001 -2.89 -47.34 21.68
C ASP A 1001 -1.82 -48.43 21.51
N GLU A 1002 -1.36 -48.63 20.26
CA GLU A 1002 -0.42 -49.70 19.94
C GLU A 1002 1.03 -49.39 20.37
N VAL A 1003 1.38 -48.12 20.57
CA VAL A 1003 2.73 -47.65 20.89
C VAL A 1003 2.93 -47.66 22.40
N THR A 1004 2.07 -46.96 23.14
CA THR A 1004 2.09 -46.79 24.59
C THR A 1004 1.47 -47.97 25.35
N LYS A 1005 0.81 -48.89 24.63
CA LYS A 1005 0.07 -50.07 25.13
C LYS A 1005 -1.06 -49.75 26.12
N GLY A 1006 -1.40 -48.48 26.33
CA GLY A 1006 -2.47 -48.01 27.22
C GLY A 1006 -3.84 -47.93 26.54
N TYR A 1007 -4.88 -47.64 27.32
CA TYR A 1007 -6.23 -47.33 26.83
C TYR A 1007 -6.52 -45.83 26.92
N ASP A 1008 -7.31 -45.33 25.97
CA ASP A 1008 -7.80 -43.96 25.90
C ASP A 1008 -9.30 -43.90 25.59
N TYR A 1009 -9.94 -42.78 25.93
CA TYR A 1009 -11.39 -42.62 26.00
C TYR A 1009 -11.82 -41.34 25.28
N TYR A 1010 -12.45 -41.51 24.12
CA TYR A 1010 -12.91 -40.41 23.28
C TYR A 1010 -14.42 -40.27 23.26
N GLY A 1011 -14.90 -39.16 22.70
CA GLY A 1011 -16.32 -38.90 22.45
C GLY A 1011 -16.96 -37.96 23.48
N GLY A 1012 -18.29 -37.87 23.42
CA GLY A 1012 -19.07 -36.90 24.19
C GLY A 1012 -18.83 -36.98 25.71
N THR A 1013 -18.62 -38.18 26.26
CA THR A 1013 -18.37 -38.39 27.69
C THR A 1013 -17.02 -37.79 28.14
N SER A 1014 -15.96 -37.92 27.35
CA SER A 1014 -14.66 -37.31 27.66
C SER A 1014 -14.74 -35.78 27.59
N ASN A 1015 -15.33 -35.25 26.52
CA ASN A 1015 -15.54 -33.81 26.35
C ASN A 1015 -16.40 -33.21 27.47
N MET A 1016 -17.43 -33.93 27.92
CA MET A 1016 -18.28 -33.50 29.02
C MET A 1016 -17.50 -33.45 30.34
N ALA A 1017 -16.73 -34.49 30.66
CA ALA A 1017 -15.92 -34.54 31.88
C ALA A 1017 -14.90 -33.39 31.94
N ALA A 1018 -14.19 -33.13 30.83
CA ALA A 1018 -13.24 -32.04 30.72
C ALA A 1018 -13.91 -30.66 30.87
N ARG A 1019 -15.08 -30.45 30.24
CA ARG A 1019 -15.82 -29.19 30.38
C ARG A 1019 -16.38 -28.99 31.79
N THR A 1020 -16.80 -30.05 32.46
CA THR A 1020 -17.22 -30.00 33.86
C THR A 1020 -16.07 -29.57 34.78
N GLU A 1021 -14.85 -30.05 34.54
CA GLU A 1021 -13.66 -29.63 35.29
C GLU A 1021 -13.33 -28.15 35.04
N SER A 1022 -13.40 -27.72 33.78
CA SER A 1022 -12.97 -26.38 33.35
C SER A 1022 -13.70 -25.23 34.05
N VAL A 1023 -14.96 -25.45 34.44
CA VAL A 1023 -15.81 -24.44 35.10
C VAL A 1023 -15.68 -24.47 36.63
N GLY A 1024 -14.97 -25.46 37.20
CA GLY A 1024 -14.74 -25.58 38.63
C GLY A 1024 -13.70 -24.61 39.17
N ASN A 1025 -13.85 -24.21 40.43
CA ASN A 1025 -12.82 -23.46 41.16
C ASN A 1025 -11.78 -24.40 41.77
N GLY A 1026 -10.59 -23.88 42.07
CA GLY A 1026 -9.54 -24.62 42.77
C GLY A 1026 -10.06 -25.18 44.11
N GLY A 1027 -9.90 -26.48 44.32
CA GLY A 1027 -10.40 -27.18 45.50
C GLY A 1027 -11.86 -27.65 45.41
N GLN A 1028 -12.56 -27.34 44.32
CA GLN A 1028 -13.96 -27.71 44.06
C GLN A 1028 -14.03 -28.99 43.23
N VAL A 1029 -15.01 -29.84 43.54
CA VAL A 1029 -15.30 -31.08 42.80
C VAL A 1029 -16.72 -31.00 42.26
N LEU A 1030 -16.86 -31.11 40.94
CA LEU A 1030 -18.15 -31.05 40.25
C LEU A 1030 -18.52 -32.41 39.63
N LEU A 1031 -19.70 -32.90 39.97
CA LEU A 1031 -20.31 -34.09 39.38
C LEU A 1031 -21.45 -33.65 38.47
N THR A 1032 -21.45 -34.12 37.23
CA THR A 1032 -22.65 -34.01 36.38
C THR A 1032 -23.79 -34.85 36.96
N ARG A 1033 -25.04 -34.51 36.63
CA ARG A 1033 -26.22 -35.35 36.93
C ARG A 1033 -26.00 -36.82 36.56
N ALA A 1034 -25.43 -37.08 35.39
CA ALA A 1034 -25.15 -38.44 34.95
C ALA A 1034 -24.22 -39.20 35.91
N ALA A 1035 -23.15 -38.56 36.41
CA ALA A 1035 -22.27 -39.17 37.41
C ALA A 1035 -22.96 -39.33 38.77
N TYR A 1036 -23.71 -38.32 39.23
CA TYR A 1036 -24.42 -38.40 40.52
C TYR A 1036 -25.51 -39.49 40.54
N PHE A 1037 -26.25 -39.63 39.44
CA PHE A 1037 -27.30 -40.65 39.33
C PHE A 1037 -26.80 -42.04 38.94
N ALA A 1038 -25.55 -42.16 38.45
CA ALA A 1038 -24.89 -43.45 38.27
C ALA A 1038 -24.53 -44.12 39.61
N LEU A 1039 -24.43 -43.36 40.70
CA LEU A 1039 -24.30 -43.91 42.05
C LEU A 1039 -25.58 -44.67 42.43
N SER A 1040 -25.47 -45.75 43.19
CA SER A 1040 -26.63 -46.38 43.83
C SER A 1040 -27.20 -45.48 44.93
N ALA A 1041 -28.44 -45.79 45.38
CA ALA A 1041 -29.06 -45.03 46.48
C ALA A 1041 -28.21 -45.07 47.77
N ALA A 1042 -27.68 -46.25 48.13
CA ALA A 1042 -26.82 -46.43 49.29
C ALA A 1042 -25.44 -45.74 49.17
N GLU A 1043 -24.94 -45.55 47.96
CA GLU A 1043 -23.69 -44.80 47.71
C GLU A 1043 -23.92 -43.29 47.76
N ARG A 1044 -25.09 -42.80 47.30
CA ARG A 1044 -25.47 -41.38 47.44
C ARG A 1044 -25.64 -40.97 48.88
N GLU A 1045 -26.08 -41.86 49.77
CA GLU A 1045 -26.16 -41.61 51.22
C GLU A 1045 -24.78 -41.43 51.88
N GLN A 1046 -23.70 -41.90 51.23
CA GLN A 1046 -22.33 -41.83 51.75
C GLN A 1046 -21.54 -40.62 51.24
N VAL A 1047 -22.15 -39.77 50.41
CA VAL A 1047 -21.52 -38.60 49.80
C VAL A 1047 -22.38 -37.37 50.01
N GLU A 1048 -21.81 -36.36 50.65
CA GLU A 1048 -22.47 -35.07 50.82
C GLU A 1048 -22.29 -34.25 49.53
N VAL A 1049 -23.42 -33.80 48.97
CA VAL A 1049 -23.42 -33.00 47.74
C VAL A 1049 -24.34 -31.79 47.86
N THR A 1050 -23.95 -30.71 47.20
CA THR A 1050 -24.74 -29.49 47.04
C THR A 1050 -25.18 -29.34 45.57
N ALA A 1051 -26.48 -29.26 45.31
CA ALA A 1051 -26.99 -29.07 43.95
C ALA A 1051 -26.76 -27.62 43.49
N LEU A 1052 -26.10 -27.44 42.34
CA LEU A 1052 -25.79 -26.12 41.76
C LEU A 1052 -26.74 -25.72 40.61
N GLY A 1053 -27.66 -26.60 40.22
CA GLY A 1053 -28.62 -26.36 39.14
C GLY A 1053 -28.05 -26.58 37.73
N GLY A 1054 -28.77 -26.11 36.72
CA GLY A 1054 -28.41 -26.27 35.31
C GLY A 1054 -27.34 -25.26 34.88
N VAL A 1055 -26.19 -25.75 34.42
CA VAL A 1055 -25.05 -24.94 33.99
C VAL A 1055 -24.86 -25.09 32.48
N ALA A 1056 -24.92 -23.99 31.75
CA ALA A 1056 -24.65 -23.99 30.31
C ALA A 1056 -23.16 -24.17 30.06
N LEU A 1057 -22.76 -25.31 29.49
CA LEU A 1057 -21.37 -25.57 29.11
C LEU A 1057 -21.16 -25.29 27.62
N ARG A 1058 -20.03 -24.66 27.29
CA ARG A 1058 -19.67 -24.35 25.89
C ARG A 1058 -19.69 -25.61 25.03
N GLY A 1059 -20.43 -25.59 23.93
CA GLY A 1059 -20.55 -26.70 22.97
C GLY A 1059 -21.35 -27.91 23.47
N VAL A 1060 -22.10 -27.77 24.57
CA VAL A 1060 -23.12 -28.73 25.01
C VAL A 1060 -24.49 -28.10 24.73
N PRO A 1061 -25.39 -28.74 23.96
CA PRO A 1061 -26.64 -28.11 23.53
C PRO A 1061 -27.62 -27.78 24.66
N GLU A 1062 -27.63 -28.59 25.72
CA GLU A 1062 -28.53 -28.43 26.87
C GLU A 1062 -27.74 -28.09 28.14
N PRO A 1063 -28.27 -27.22 29.03
CA PRO A 1063 -27.66 -26.98 30.32
C PRO A 1063 -27.52 -28.27 31.12
N VAL A 1064 -26.33 -28.48 31.69
CA VAL A 1064 -25.98 -29.69 32.44
C VAL A 1064 -26.24 -29.44 33.91
N GLU A 1065 -27.10 -30.25 34.53
CA GLU A 1065 -27.30 -30.20 35.98
C GLU A 1065 -26.01 -30.63 36.71
N MET A 1066 -25.55 -29.78 37.62
CA MET A 1066 -24.30 -29.96 38.37
C MET A 1066 -24.55 -30.16 39.87
N TYR A 1067 -23.73 -31.02 40.46
CA TYR A 1067 -23.67 -31.30 41.89
C TYR A 1067 -22.24 -31.06 42.36
N GLN A 1068 -22.05 -30.19 43.33
CA GLN A 1068 -20.78 -30.06 44.03
C GLN A 1068 -20.66 -31.21 45.04
N LEU A 1069 -19.53 -31.92 45.03
CA LEU A 1069 -19.18 -32.86 46.09
C LEU A 1069 -18.48 -32.10 47.22
N ASP A 1070 -19.04 -32.14 48.42
CA ASP A 1070 -18.53 -31.42 49.59
C ASP A 1070 -17.41 -32.24 50.26
N ALA A 1071 -16.29 -32.36 49.55
CA ALA A 1071 -15.18 -33.24 49.93
C ALA A 1071 -14.44 -32.79 51.21
N VAL A 1072 -14.39 -31.48 51.45
CA VAL A 1072 -13.85 -30.86 52.67
C VAL A 1072 -14.95 -29.97 53.24
N PRO A 1073 -15.59 -30.38 54.37
CA PRO A 1073 -16.64 -29.59 55.00
C PRO A 1073 -16.15 -28.18 55.36
N GLY A 1074 -16.96 -27.16 55.05
CA GLY A 1074 -16.65 -25.75 55.35
C GLY A 1074 -15.99 -24.97 54.22
N ARG A 1075 -15.56 -25.61 53.11
CA ARG A 1075 -15.11 -24.88 51.93
C ARG A 1075 -16.26 -24.11 51.27
N THR A 1076 -15.98 -22.87 50.89
CA THR A 1076 -16.85 -22.05 50.05
C THR A 1076 -16.10 -21.67 48.77
N PHE A 1077 -16.84 -21.44 47.68
CA PHE A 1077 -16.26 -21.19 46.36
C PHE A 1077 -16.92 -19.96 45.73
N ALA A 1078 -16.19 -19.30 44.82
CA ALA A 1078 -16.75 -18.28 43.96
C ALA A 1078 -17.72 -18.88 42.93
N ALA A 1079 -18.36 -18.04 42.13
CA ALA A 1079 -19.19 -18.48 41.00
C ALA A 1079 -18.39 -19.39 40.04
N LEU A 1080 -19.11 -20.26 39.30
CA LEU A 1080 -18.49 -21.15 38.32
C LEU A 1080 -17.84 -20.35 37.19
N ARG A 1081 -16.72 -20.86 36.68
CA ARG A 1081 -15.83 -20.18 35.73
C ARG A 1081 -16.28 -20.38 34.28
N LEU A 1082 -17.37 -19.72 33.88
CA LEU A 1082 -18.00 -19.91 32.56
C LEU A 1082 -17.22 -19.29 31.37
N ASP A 1083 -16.23 -18.43 31.63
CA ASP A 1083 -15.55 -17.62 30.60
C ASP A 1083 -14.23 -18.22 30.08
N ARG A 1084 -13.90 -19.48 30.37
CA ARG A 1084 -12.59 -20.07 30.00
C ARG A 1084 -12.65 -21.05 28.82
N GLU A 1085 -11.68 -20.89 27.91
CA GLU A 1085 -11.31 -21.87 26.87
C GLU A 1085 -10.42 -22.96 27.47
N MET A 1086 -10.72 -24.22 27.15
CA MET A 1086 -9.88 -25.37 27.52
C MET A 1086 -8.66 -25.50 26.60
N PRO A 1087 -7.48 -25.89 27.12
CA PRO A 1087 -6.36 -26.34 26.30
C PRO A 1087 -6.71 -27.69 25.64
N ASP A 1088 -6.50 -27.81 24.33
CA ASP A 1088 -6.63 -29.08 23.61
C ASP A 1088 -5.60 -30.08 24.16
N LEU A 1089 -6.07 -31.09 24.89
CA LEU A 1089 -5.26 -32.22 25.35
C LEU A 1089 -4.99 -33.14 24.15
N ASP A 1090 -3.89 -32.84 23.48
CA ASP A 1090 -3.30 -33.53 22.35
C ASP A 1090 -2.92 -34.98 22.71
N ASP A 1091 -3.40 -35.95 21.93
CA ASP A 1091 -2.82 -37.29 21.91
C ASP A 1091 -1.55 -37.26 21.08
N GLY A 1092 -0.41 -37.21 21.76
CA GLY A 1092 0.90 -37.11 21.14
C GLY A 1092 1.51 -38.43 20.67
N SER A 1093 2.33 -38.30 19.61
CA SER A 1093 3.40 -39.17 19.05
C SER A 1093 3.07 -39.92 17.75
N ASP A 1094 2.94 -39.23 16.61
CA ASP A 1094 3.97 -38.70 15.68
C ASP A 1094 4.75 -39.75 14.85
N LEU A 1095 4.48 -39.81 13.54
CA LEU A 1095 5.38 -39.35 12.46
C LEU A 1095 4.91 -39.84 11.07
N ALA A 1096 3.83 -39.24 10.58
CA ALA A 1096 3.53 -38.93 9.16
C ALA A 1096 2.09 -38.36 9.08
N SER A 1097 1.87 -37.15 9.61
CA SER A 1097 0.65 -36.38 9.41
C SER A 1097 0.61 -35.81 7.99
N GLY A 1098 0.13 -36.66 7.09
CA GLY A 1098 -0.44 -36.26 5.80
C GLY A 1098 -1.96 -36.31 5.88
N ASP A 1099 -2.58 -35.17 5.59
CA ASP A 1099 -3.96 -34.94 5.10
C ASP A 1099 -5.19 -35.63 5.75
N ASP A 1100 -6.17 -34.73 6.02
CA ASP A 1100 -7.62 -34.83 5.74
C ASP A 1100 -8.55 -35.60 6.72
N SER A 1101 -9.36 -34.87 7.53
CA SER A 1101 -10.68 -34.35 7.09
C SER A 1101 -11.76 -34.08 8.17
N VAL A 1102 -12.33 -32.86 8.11
CA VAL A 1102 -13.76 -32.49 8.05
C VAL A 1102 -14.80 -33.21 8.93
N SER A 1103 -15.29 -32.49 9.95
CA SER A 1103 -16.70 -32.04 10.01
C SER A 1103 -16.92 -31.07 11.19
N THR A 1104 -16.58 -29.80 10.97
CA THR A 1104 -17.00 -28.69 11.83
C THR A 1104 -18.41 -28.26 11.40
N GLU A 1105 -19.38 -28.21 12.31
CA GLU A 1105 -20.47 -27.23 12.24
C GLU A 1105 -19.82 -25.87 12.59
N ARG A 1106 -19.32 -25.09 11.62
CA ARG A 1106 -20.04 -24.12 10.78
C ARG A 1106 -20.95 -23.14 11.55
N SER A 1107 -20.41 -22.44 12.54
CA SER A 1107 -20.97 -21.16 13.00
C SER A 1107 -20.09 -19.93 12.70
N GLY A 1108 -18.93 -20.14 12.05
CA GLY A 1108 -18.07 -19.05 11.58
C GLY A 1108 -18.29 -18.70 10.10
N PRO A 1109 -17.97 -17.46 9.66
CA PRO A 1109 -18.11 -17.04 8.27
C PRO A 1109 -17.31 -17.91 7.26
N SER A 1110 -16.23 -18.58 7.69
CA SER A 1110 -15.51 -19.59 6.88
C SER A 1110 -16.34 -20.83 6.62
N GLY A 1111 -17.12 -21.26 7.61
CA GLY A 1111 -18.08 -22.35 7.48
C GLY A 1111 -19.16 -22.05 6.45
N TYR A 1112 -19.70 -20.82 6.49
CA TYR A 1112 -20.68 -20.38 5.49
C TYR A 1112 -20.10 -20.38 4.07
N ILE A 1113 -18.88 -19.86 3.89
CA ILE A 1113 -18.20 -19.84 2.59
C ILE A 1113 -17.89 -21.27 2.10
N ALA A 1114 -17.47 -22.17 3.00
CA ALA A 1114 -17.25 -23.58 2.66
C ALA A 1114 -18.55 -24.28 2.25
N SER A 1115 -19.70 -23.92 2.85
CA SER A 1115 -21.02 -24.40 2.44
C SER A 1115 -21.36 -23.95 1.02
N VAL A 1116 -21.12 -22.67 0.72
CA VAL A 1116 -21.39 -22.09 -0.60
C VAL A 1116 -20.53 -22.75 -1.68
N LEU A 1117 -19.23 -22.98 -1.42
CA LEU A 1117 -18.33 -23.69 -2.33
C LEU A 1117 -18.76 -25.15 -2.53
N ALA A 1118 -19.12 -25.86 -1.46
CA ALA A 1118 -19.60 -27.24 -1.55
C ALA A 1118 -20.90 -27.36 -2.36
N VAL A 1119 -21.78 -26.36 -2.32
CA VAL A 1119 -22.99 -26.30 -3.14
C VAL A 1119 -22.68 -25.93 -4.59
N ALA A 1120 -21.83 -24.92 -4.83
CA ALA A 1120 -21.49 -24.44 -6.17
C ALA A 1120 -20.73 -25.47 -7.01
N PHE A 1121 -19.87 -26.28 -6.38
CA PHE A 1121 -19.09 -27.33 -7.03
C PHE A 1121 -19.68 -28.73 -6.83
N GLY A 1122 -20.77 -28.85 -6.05
CA GLY A 1122 -21.43 -30.10 -5.68
C GLY A 1122 -22.03 -30.88 -6.84
N THR A 1123 -22.28 -30.22 -7.97
CA THR A 1123 -22.85 -30.78 -9.21
C THR A 1123 -21.83 -31.48 -10.11
N PHE A 1124 -20.53 -31.27 -9.90
CA PHE A 1124 -19.46 -31.90 -10.66
C PHE A 1124 -18.99 -33.22 -10.02
N SER A 1125 -18.57 -34.19 -10.84
CA SER A 1125 -17.89 -35.42 -10.37
C SER A 1125 -16.54 -35.10 -9.71
N ALA A 1126 -16.00 -35.97 -8.85
CA ALA A 1126 -14.76 -35.69 -8.10
C ALA A 1126 -13.55 -35.27 -8.98
N PRO A 1127 -13.29 -35.89 -10.16
CA PRO A 1127 -12.20 -35.44 -11.04
C PRO A 1127 -12.47 -34.07 -11.66
N GLN A 1128 -13.69 -33.82 -12.15
CA GLN A 1128 -14.09 -32.54 -12.74
C GLN A 1128 -14.10 -31.41 -11.71
N ARG A 1129 -14.48 -31.74 -10.47
CA ARG A 1129 -14.46 -30.85 -9.32
C ARG A 1129 -13.03 -30.45 -8.99
N LEU A 1130 -12.09 -31.39 -9.01
CA LEU A 1130 -10.68 -31.12 -8.77
C LEU A 1130 -10.07 -30.24 -9.87
N GLU A 1131 -10.38 -30.53 -11.13
CA GLU A 1131 -9.94 -29.76 -12.29
C GLU A 1131 -10.49 -28.32 -12.28
N ALA A 1132 -11.74 -28.12 -11.85
CA ALA A 1132 -12.34 -26.80 -11.68
C ALA A 1132 -11.84 -26.05 -10.43
N LEU A 1133 -11.48 -26.77 -9.35
CA LEU A 1133 -10.95 -26.19 -8.11
C LEU A 1133 -9.47 -25.84 -8.21
N LEU A 1134 -8.67 -26.57 -9.00
CA LEU A 1134 -7.22 -26.36 -9.16
C LEU A 1134 -6.87 -24.90 -9.54
N PRO A 1135 -7.50 -24.26 -10.53
CA PRO A 1135 -7.26 -22.86 -10.85
C PRO A 1135 -7.65 -21.91 -9.70
N LEU A 1136 -8.68 -22.24 -8.92
CA LEU A 1136 -9.13 -21.45 -7.76
C LEU A 1136 -8.19 -21.62 -6.57
N CYS A 1137 -7.73 -22.83 -6.28
CA CYS A 1137 -6.75 -23.11 -5.24
C CYS A 1137 -5.39 -22.47 -5.60
N GLN A 1138 -4.95 -22.54 -6.86
CA GLN A 1138 -3.79 -21.77 -7.33
C GLN A 1138 -4.04 -20.25 -7.22
N ARG A 1139 -5.27 -19.78 -7.47
CA ARG A 1139 -5.67 -18.37 -7.33
C ARG A 1139 -5.66 -17.83 -5.92
N TRP A 1140 -6.06 -18.63 -4.95
CA TRP A 1140 -6.06 -18.29 -3.53
C TRP A 1140 -4.84 -18.84 -2.80
N SER A 1141 -3.89 -19.42 -3.55
CA SER A 1141 -2.63 -19.91 -3.02
C SER A 1141 -2.80 -20.97 -1.92
N VAL A 1142 -3.80 -21.82 -2.12
CA VAL A 1142 -4.15 -22.96 -1.29
C VAL A 1142 -3.49 -24.20 -1.89
N PRO A 1143 -2.57 -24.87 -1.17
CA PRO A 1143 -1.96 -26.10 -1.66
C PRO A 1143 -3.01 -27.20 -1.79
N VAL A 1144 -3.17 -27.71 -3.01
CA VAL A 1144 -3.95 -28.91 -3.31
C VAL A 1144 -3.01 -30.11 -3.13
N PRO A 1145 -3.36 -31.10 -2.31
CA PRO A 1145 -2.47 -32.22 -2.09
C PRO A 1145 -2.30 -33.08 -3.35
N SER A 1146 -1.06 -33.46 -3.66
CA SER A 1146 -0.69 -34.34 -4.76
C SER A 1146 -0.53 -35.77 -4.24
N GLY A 1147 -1.36 -36.69 -4.69
CA GLY A 1147 -1.29 -38.10 -4.28
C GLY A 1147 -1.42 -39.05 -5.46
N ASP A 1148 -0.37 -39.83 -5.70
CA ASP A 1148 -0.43 -41.07 -6.48
C ASP A 1148 -1.15 -42.13 -5.64
N GLY A 1149 -2.40 -42.47 -6.00
CA GLY A 1149 -3.17 -43.56 -5.40
C GLY A 1149 -4.68 -43.47 -5.65
N GLU A 1150 -5.30 -44.57 -6.09
CA GLU A 1150 -6.74 -44.66 -6.40
C GLU A 1150 -7.63 -44.45 -5.15
N GLY A 1151 -8.64 -43.58 -5.27
CA GLY A 1151 -9.75 -43.46 -4.32
C GLY A 1151 -9.79 -42.20 -3.45
N ARG A 1152 -8.89 -41.22 -3.61
CA ARG A 1152 -8.78 -40.05 -2.71
C ARG A 1152 -9.18 -38.68 -3.28
N GLU A 1153 -9.62 -38.60 -4.54
CA GLU A 1153 -9.96 -37.32 -5.22
C GLU A 1153 -11.06 -36.51 -4.51
N GLN A 1154 -11.98 -37.21 -3.83
CA GLN A 1154 -13.10 -36.60 -3.10
C GLN A 1154 -12.64 -35.91 -1.82
N ASP A 1155 -11.61 -36.46 -1.16
CA ASP A 1155 -10.96 -35.87 0.01
C ASP A 1155 -10.10 -34.68 -0.39
N VAL A 1156 -9.32 -34.83 -1.46
CA VAL A 1156 -8.53 -33.74 -2.05
C VAL A 1156 -9.42 -32.55 -2.42
N CYS A 1157 -10.58 -32.78 -3.06
CA CYS A 1157 -11.54 -31.71 -3.37
C CYS A 1157 -12.13 -31.06 -2.12
N ARG A 1158 -12.52 -31.86 -1.14
CA ARG A 1158 -13.12 -31.39 0.11
C ARG A 1158 -12.15 -30.50 0.87
N VAL A 1159 -10.89 -30.91 0.99
CA VAL A 1159 -9.87 -30.14 1.68
C VAL A 1159 -9.39 -28.94 0.87
N ALA A 1160 -9.34 -29.04 -0.45
CA ALA A 1160 -9.13 -27.89 -1.32
C ALA A 1160 -10.19 -26.79 -1.08
N MET A 1161 -11.48 -27.15 -0.98
CA MET A 1161 -12.58 -26.20 -0.72
C MET A 1161 -12.54 -25.61 0.68
N GLU A 1162 -12.21 -26.39 1.72
CA GLU A 1162 -12.13 -25.90 3.09
C GLU A 1162 -10.96 -24.95 3.31
N ARG A 1163 -9.79 -25.28 2.76
CA ARG A 1163 -8.63 -24.39 2.77
C ARG A 1163 -8.92 -23.10 2.00
N LEU A 1164 -9.67 -23.17 0.89
CA LEU A 1164 -10.15 -22.00 0.16
C LEU A 1164 -11.06 -21.12 1.03
N ALA A 1165 -12.05 -21.72 1.68
CA ALA A 1165 -13.04 -21.01 2.50
C ALA A 1165 -12.44 -20.35 3.75
N ALA A 1166 -11.49 -21.01 4.41
CA ALA A 1166 -10.74 -20.46 5.52
C ALA A 1166 -9.92 -19.23 5.07
N LYS A 1167 -9.25 -19.33 3.91
CA LYS A 1167 -8.47 -18.22 3.34
C LYS A 1167 -9.37 -17.04 2.97
N MET A 1168 -10.53 -17.30 2.36
CA MET A 1168 -11.53 -16.27 2.01
C MET A 1168 -12.09 -15.54 3.25
N CYS A 1169 -12.39 -16.27 4.32
CA CYS A 1169 -12.90 -15.69 5.57
C CYS A 1169 -11.86 -14.82 6.29
N GLY A 1170 -10.58 -15.20 6.28
CA GLY A 1170 -9.51 -14.40 6.87
C GLY A 1170 -9.34 -13.03 6.19
N VAL A 1171 -9.53 -12.98 4.87
CA VAL A 1171 -9.48 -11.72 4.10
C VAL A 1171 -10.66 -10.81 4.44
N LEU A 1172 -11.87 -11.36 4.59
CA LEU A 1172 -13.07 -10.59 4.95
C LEU A 1172 -12.98 -9.98 6.37
N LYS A 1173 -12.48 -10.74 7.36
CA LYS A 1173 -12.31 -10.22 8.74
C LYS A 1173 -11.29 -9.08 8.82
N LYS A 1174 -10.19 -9.18 8.09
CA LYS A 1174 -9.10 -8.19 8.13
C LYS A 1174 -9.40 -6.89 7.35
N ARG A 1175 -10.52 -6.85 6.60
CA ARG A 1175 -11.08 -5.64 5.96
C ARG A 1175 -12.10 -4.92 6.87
N ALA A 1176 -12.74 -5.64 7.80
CA ALA A 1176 -13.67 -5.08 8.78
C ALA A 1176 -12.96 -4.38 9.95
N SER A 1177 -11.77 -4.84 10.34
CA SER A 1177 -10.95 -4.22 11.39
C SER A 1177 -10.31 -2.88 10.98
N GLU A 1178 -10.13 -2.64 9.67
CA GLU A 1178 -9.63 -1.35 9.14
C GLU A 1178 -10.69 -0.24 9.12
N VAL A 1179 -11.98 -0.60 9.29
CA VAL A 1179 -13.11 0.35 9.31
C VAL A 1179 -13.47 0.81 10.74
N SER A 1180 -12.94 0.16 11.77
CA SER A 1180 -13.36 0.37 13.17
C SER A 1180 -12.52 1.36 13.99
N VAL A 1181 -11.47 1.99 13.42
CA VAL A 1181 -10.69 3.02 14.12
C VAL A 1181 -11.01 4.39 13.55
N GLY A 1182 -12.21 4.89 13.88
CA GLY A 1182 -12.64 6.21 13.47
C GLY A 1182 -14.12 6.48 13.65
N GLU A 1183 -14.64 6.39 14.88
CA GLU A 1183 -15.76 7.24 15.33
C GLU A 1183 -15.99 7.11 16.84
N GLY A 1184 -16.04 8.26 17.53
CA GLY A 1184 -16.34 8.35 18.95
C GLY A 1184 -17.81 8.11 19.24
N LEU A 1185 -18.09 7.53 20.42
CA LEU A 1185 -19.43 7.32 20.95
C LEU A 1185 -20.31 8.58 20.82
N ARG A 1186 -21.40 8.46 20.05
CA ARG A 1186 -22.65 9.17 20.33
C ARG A 1186 -23.77 8.14 20.47
N THR A 1187 -24.44 8.25 21.60
CA THR A 1187 -25.63 7.54 22.04
C THR A 1187 -26.76 7.62 21.02
N MET A 1188 -27.40 6.49 20.72
CA MET A 1188 -28.77 6.48 20.20
C MET A 1188 -29.54 5.26 20.70
N HIS A 1189 -30.60 5.56 21.44
CA HIS A 1189 -31.61 4.65 21.97
C HIS A 1189 -32.28 3.80 20.89
N LEU A 1190 -32.53 2.53 21.20
CA LEU A 1190 -33.55 1.71 20.55
C LEU A 1190 -34.96 2.12 21.00
N SER A 1191 -35.86 2.43 20.07
CA SER A 1191 -37.23 1.87 20.09
C SER A 1191 -37.97 1.99 18.75
N LYS A 1192 -38.29 0.81 18.18
CA LYS A 1192 -39.54 0.37 17.51
C LYS A 1192 -40.35 1.36 16.65
N ASN A 1193 -40.39 1.10 15.34
CA ASN A 1193 -41.59 0.64 14.63
C ASN A 1193 -41.33 0.29 13.13
N THR A 1194 -41.55 -1.00 12.80
CA THR A 1194 -42.48 -1.47 11.73
C THR A 1194 -42.07 -1.19 10.26
N LEU A 1195 -41.50 -2.17 9.53
CA LEU A 1195 -42.15 -3.26 8.74
C LEU A 1195 -42.47 -2.85 7.29
N LEU A 1196 -41.88 -3.57 6.31
CA LEU A 1196 -42.53 -4.03 5.07
C LEU A 1196 -41.52 -4.82 4.22
N TRP A 1197 -41.41 -6.14 4.41
CA TRP A 1197 -41.10 -7.12 3.35
C TRP A 1197 -41.65 -8.49 3.81
N SER A 1198 -42.82 -8.86 3.28
CA SER A 1198 -43.39 -10.21 3.19
C SER A 1198 -44.11 -10.22 1.82
N ASP A 1199 -44.24 -11.27 1.01
CA ASP A 1199 -44.04 -12.73 1.06
C ASP A 1199 -43.79 -13.15 -0.42
N GLY A 1200 -43.27 -14.31 -0.81
CA GLY A 1200 -43.00 -15.56 -0.12
C GLY A 1200 -42.86 -16.71 -1.14
N ALA A 1201 -42.77 -17.92 -0.59
CA ALA A 1201 -42.90 -19.26 -1.18
C ALA A 1201 -41.61 -20.00 -1.60
N LEU A 1202 -41.42 -21.11 -0.88
CA LEU A 1202 -40.40 -22.15 -0.94
C LEU A 1202 -40.98 -23.45 -1.54
N ARG A 1203 -40.12 -24.21 -2.25
CA ARG A 1203 -40.05 -25.69 -2.43
C ARG A 1203 -40.96 -26.41 -3.48
N PRO A 1204 -40.67 -27.68 -3.87
CA PRO A 1204 -39.39 -28.34 -4.26
C PRO A 1204 -39.54 -29.41 -5.42
N ARG A 1205 -38.44 -30.13 -5.75
CA ARG A 1205 -38.32 -31.50 -6.38
C ARG A 1205 -38.41 -31.65 -7.92
N ASN A 1206 -37.37 -32.19 -8.58
CA ASN A 1206 -37.09 -33.62 -8.75
C ASN A 1206 -35.80 -33.90 -9.57
N PHE A 1207 -35.07 -34.93 -9.14
CA PHE A 1207 -34.12 -35.72 -9.93
C PHE A 1207 -34.92 -36.77 -10.71
N SER A 1208 -34.55 -37.06 -11.97
CA SER A 1208 -34.88 -38.33 -12.64
C SER A 1208 -33.68 -38.83 -13.44
N LEU A 1209 -33.18 -40.00 -13.06
CA LEU A 1209 -32.29 -40.87 -13.82
C LEU A 1209 -33.16 -41.81 -14.65
N GLU A 1210 -32.91 -41.95 -15.95
CA GLU A 1210 -32.97 -43.23 -16.71
C GLU A 1210 -32.70 -43.01 -18.21
N GLY A 1211 -31.84 -43.86 -18.79
CA GLY A 1211 -32.19 -44.55 -20.04
C GLY A 1211 -31.62 -44.08 -21.38
N ALA A 1212 -30.45 -44.62 -21.72
CA ALA A 1212 -30.10 -45.23 -23.02
C ALA A 1212 -30.02 -44.39 -24.33
N GLY A 1213 -28.84 -44.48 -24.98
CA GLY A 1213 -28.79 -45.07 -26.32
C GLY A 1213 -28.13 -44.29 -27.47
N PHE A 1214 -26.92 -44.72 -27.81
CA PHE A 1214 -26.42 -45.01 -29.17
C PHE A 1214 -25.93 -43.90 -30.15
N LEU A 1215 -24.64 -44.06 -30.50
CA LEU A 1215 -23.95 -43.95 -31.81
C LEU A 1215 -23.97 -42.65 -32.63
N GLY A 1216 -22.79 -42.28 -33.14
CA GLY A 1216 -22.69 -41.46 -34.35
C GLY A 1216 -21.34 -40.78 -34.57
N GLU A 1217 -20.41 -41.49 -35.19
CA GLU A 1217 -19.09 -41.05 -35.63
C GLU A 1217 -19.10 -39.91 -36.68
N SER A 1218 -17.91 -39.29 -36.82
CA SER A 1218 -17.32 -38.80 -38.09
C SER A 1218 -17.85 -37.45 -38.63
N HIS A 1219 -17.10 -36.58 -39.32
CA HIS A 1219 -15.74 -36.58 -39.85
C HIS A 1219 -15.47 -35.19 -40.50
N TRP A 1220 -14.18 -34.85 -40.65
CA TRP A 1220 -13.55 -34.06 -41.75
C TRP A 1220 -13.65 -32.52 -41.77
N ARG A 1221 -12.51 -31.81 -41.65
CA ARG A 1221 -11.61 -31.23 -42.71
C ARG A 1221 -12.26 -30.07 -43.47
N GLY A 1222 -11.64 -28.92 -43.73
CA GLY A 1222 -10.25 -28.46 -43.74
C GLY A 1222 -10.08 -27.43 -44.88
N GLY A 1223 -9.05 -26.56 -44.80
CA GLY A 1223 -8.53 -25.76 -45.93
C GLY A 1223 -9.13 -24.34 -46.03
N MET A 1224 -8.44 -23.21 -45.75
CA MET A 1224 -7.12 -22.67 -46.14
C MET A 1224 -7.14 -21.80 -47.42
N ARG A 1225 -6.47 -20.64 -47.30
CA ARG A 1225 -5.95 -19.66 -48.30
C ARG A 1225 -6.81 -18.39 -48.55
N GLN A 1226 -6.26 -17.20 -48.86
CA GLN A 1226 -5.00 -16.46 -48.64
C GLN A 1226 -5.14 -15.12 -49.42
N ALA A 1227 -4.59 -14.01 -48.90
CA ALA A 1227 -4.25 -12.72 -49.59
C ALA A 1227 -5.42 -11.79 -50.02
N SER A 1228 -5.37 -10.44 -49.97
CA SER A 1228 -4.36 -9.41 -49.62
C SER A 1228 -5.00 -8.01 -49.52
N LEU A 1229 -4.54 -7.21 -48.56
CA LEU A 1229 -4.34 -5.73 -48.51
C LEU A 1229 -5.25 -4.76 -49.31
N SER A 1230 -5.94 -3.84 -48.60
CA SER A 1230 -5.65 -2.39 -48.61
C SER A 1230 -6.60 -1.54 -47.73
N THR A 1231 -6.00 -0.77 -46.81
CA THR A 1231 -6.35 0.59 -46.34
C THR A 1231 -7.72 0.95 -45.73
N ALA A 1232 -7.61 1.45 -44.48
CA ALA A 1232 -8.28 2.61 -43.87
C ALA A 1232 -9.66 2.46 -43.18
N GLU A 1233 -9.59 2.82 -41.89
CA GLU A 1233 -10.61 3.47 -41.03
C GLU A 1233 -11.71 2.66 -40.31
N GLU A 1234 -11.98 3.15 -39.09
CA GLU A 1234 -13.11 2.88 -38.17
C GLU A 1234 -13.00 1.76 -37.12
N LEU A 1235 -12.13 2.05 -36.13
CA LEU A 1235 -12.45 2.13 -34.69
C LEU A 1235 -13.87 1.71 -34.25
N TRP A 1236 -13.99 0.53 -33.66
CA TRP A 1236 -14.96 0.21 -32.61
C TRP A 1236 -14.23 -0.56 -31.50
N TRP A 1237 -13.83 0.12 -30.44
CA TRP A 1237 -13.33 -0.51 -29.21
C TRP A 1237 -14.54 -0.98 -28.40
N ALA A 1238 -14.74 -2.29 -28.33
CA ALA A 1238 -15.51 -2.88 -27.27
C ALA A 1238 -14.72 -2.71 -25.96
N GLU A 1239 -15.31 -2.06 -24.97
CA GLU A 1239 -14.84 -2.00 -23.59
C GLU A 1239 -14.73 -3.42 -23.02
N GLY A 1240 -13.52 -3.97 -23.11
CA GLY A 1240 -13.11 -5.20 -22.44
C GLY A 1240 -11.99 -4.85 -21.47
N ASP A 1241 -12.38 -4.44 -20.28
CA ASP A 1241 -11.53 -4.12 -19.13
C ASP A 1241 -10.67 -5.33 -18.72
N PRO A 1242 -9.32 -5.30 -18.77
CA PRO A 1242 -8.51 -6.21 -18.01
C PRO A 1242 -8.08 -5.49 -16.73
N VAL A 1243 -8.86 -5.66 -15.67
CA VAL A 1243 -8.42 -5.33 -14.31
C VAL A 1243 -7.09 -6.06 -14.05
N ALA A 1244 -5.99 -5.32 -14.03
CA ALA A 1244 -4.68 -5.81 -13.62
C ALA A 1244 -4.79 -6.32 -12.17
N THR A 1245 -4.95 -7.63 -12.04
CA THR A 1245 -5.21 -8.28 -10.75
C THR A 1245 -3.87 -8.62 -10.11
N ILE A 1246 -3.28 -7.69 -9.34
CA ILE A 1246 -2.27 -8.10 -8.36
C ILE A 1246 -3.03 -8.89 -7.28
N ARG A 1247 -2.86 -10.22 -7.28
CA ARG A 1247 -3.32 -11.08 -6.18
C ARG A 1247 -2.54 -10.69 -4.93
N VAL A 1248 -3.19 -9.91 -4.05
CA VAL A 1248 -2.67 -9.63 -2.71
C VAL A 1248 -2.69 -10.93 -1.92
N ARG A 1249 -1.58 -11.66 -1.97
CA ARG A 1249 -1.31 -12.74 -1.02
C ARG A 1249 -0.89 -12.07 0.29
N ARG A 1250 -1.85 -11.80 1.19
CA ARG A 1250 -1.49 -11.55 2.60
C ARG A 1250 -0.85 -12.85 3.12
N LEU A 1251 0.48 -12.87 3.17
CA LEU A 1251 1.23 -13.78 4.04
C LEU A 1251 0.86 -13.39 5.48
N ALA A 1252 0.42 -14.37 6.25
CA ALA A 1252 0.28 -14.28 7.70
C ALA A 1252 1.56 -14.83 8.31
#